data_AF-Q9VWR8-F1
#
_entry.id   AF-Q9VWR8-F1
#
_cell.length_a   1.000
_cell.length_b   1.000
_cell.length_c   1.000
_cell.angle_alpha   90.00
_cell.angle_beta   90.00
_cell.angle_gamma   90.00
#
_symmetry.space_group_name_H-M   'P 1'
#
loop_
_entity.id
_entity.type
_entity.pdbx_description
1 polymer ?
#
loop_
_entity_poly.entity_id
_entity_poly.type
_entity_poly.pdbx_seq_one_letter_code
_entity_poly.pdbx_strand_id
1 'polypeptide(L)'
;MREPNLYVILSHALIGCGFFFLYVQHVRVIFETRTNIQQLNQLEREALLRREDALYYAFYKQLAEGPDFWHGYEQLKNVTDIEYPHSVNVLQRFYVLPELVTAYFFHVVRSGFNPMVQPMQFYLEFVWLMGGVTLLVLYLYGTLLSENIFGGIYGVISYLMFHSFVAKIYERPLARENFAFPFIFLQMFYLCICIGRIIHRQRHTSRMFMIFAMSLFTACALLSWQFSTFIFTTQILIMMTSWNASALPTALVNAFVLDYSLSHLLGHALAFVMSHGNSQLLLTWQLSISLFLFLITMVRQLRHVRSRRLGHAQDLLNGDLFSLKFLMLTLLLASSVQTTLIELFNRAGVVSVTEGDQQHFFDICAHWALQVNVGFVAHLSACNPQYARVAWSELWQLVKTMIVKPYCMYGVVMLAMFFRRWRKSGAPVSALTEEQRERARKYVLEDFIEEHFVSMSDMSSKETEKQLYKCFRLLKSCDYDYERYKRAQASLRKEQPPARDDFMQDIKRLRAQINRNSVKQRKERAQETKEAATDGASTPTEEEDKDPEAESESKKKNQEPGSGETETESAADPTETPPSRSADNEEEEEEHSATAAGCGSNSSGHRQRKRSSSRRSSVVPTANAQILNMHYVYSFLQMLVFTLIGLAVRKLFFLSFTQGCVIAPTVCSKLWYHRQRNIFWSVSLAVFLLSMFDPGMVNIREEYFPTRYSKSGDDLDSMLEWIKLNTERDAVFAGPVDIIGTVHLTTKRPIVNHAHLEMRQIAERTEHVYSVYSRQQSSDIYNQCAQLKIQYLIISLDECTNEVRDDCDLLAIWDDKQPAYQKYPQFCHELLHKNVPSFLKVFANDHYGIIKMFSQSVQINLKHNKMPEMSI
;
A
#
# COMPACT_ATOMS: atom_id res chain seq x y z
N MET A 1 -9.49 -11.56 16.43
CA MET A 1 -10.58 -12.17 15.62
C MET A 1 -10.72 -13.63 16.03
N ARG A 2 -11.94 -14.17 16.21
CA ARG A 2 -12.14 -15.63 16.03
C ARG A 2 -11.84 -15.93 14.56
N GLU A 3 -11.37 -17.13 14.24
CA GLU A 3 -11.22 -17.54 12.84
C GLU A 3 -12.55 -17.33 12.12
N PRO A 4 -12.60 -16.54 11.04
CA PRO A 4 -13.84 -16.33 10.31
C PRO A 4 -14.27 -17.66 9.71
N ASN A 5 -15.48 -18.11 10.01
CA ASN A 5 -16.07 -19.30 9.42
C ASN A 5 -15.87 -19.25 7.90
N LEU A 6 -15.52 -20.38 7.27
CA LEU A 6 -15.21 -20.46 5.83
C LEU A 6 -16.28 -19.79 4.96
N TYR A 7 -17.56 -19.92 5.33
CA TYR A 7 -18.70 -19.25 4.72
C TYR A 7 -18.59 -17.72 4.65
N VAL A 8 -18.03 -17.06 5.68
CA VAL A 8 -17.82 -15.61 5.71
C VAL A 8 -16.75 -15.21 4.70
N ILE A 9 -15.63 -15.94 4.66
CA ILE A 9 -14.54 -15.71 3.68
C ILE A 9 -15.08 -15.89 2.26
N LEU A 10 -15.83 -16.98 2.02
CA LEU A 10 -16.45 -17.26 0.72
C LEU A 10 -17.46 -16.19 0.33
N SER A 11 -18.28 -15.70 1.28
CA SER A 11 -19.23 -14.63 1.00
C SER A 11 -18.55 -13.31 0.60
N HIS A 12 -17.45 -12.94 1.26
CA HIS A 12 -16.66 -11.77 0.88
C HIS A 12 -16.02 -11.96 -0.51
N ALA A 13 -15.48 -13.15 -0.79
CA ALA A 13 -14.91 -13.47 -2.10
C ALA A 13 -15.96 -13.35 -3.22
N LEU A 14 -17.16 -13.91 -3.03
CA LEU A 14 -18.25 -13.82 -4.00
C LEU A 14 -18.71 -12.38 -4.25
N ILE A 15 -18.85 -11.55 -3.21
CA ILE A 15 -19.19 -10.13 -3.35
C ILE A 15 -18.09 -9.39 -4.12
N GLY A 16 -16.82 -9.61 -3.78
CA GLY A 16 -15.67 -9.04 -4.48
C GLY A 16 -15.61 -9.44 -5.96
N CYS A 17 -15.86 -10.72 -6.28
CA CYS A 17 -15.96 -11.20 -7.65
C CYS A 17 -17.15 -10.58 -8.41
N GLY A 18 -18.27 -10.31 -7.74
CA GLY A 18 -19.38 -9.55 -8.31
C GLY A 18 -18.95 -8.15 -8.75
N PHE A 19 -18.27 -7.40 -7.87
CA PHE A 19 -17.73 -6.08 -8.20
C PHE A 19 -16.66 -6.12 -9.31
N PHE A 20 -15.81 -7.14 -9.32
CA PHE A 20 -14.83 -7.38 -10.40
C PHE A 20 -15.52 -7.40 -11.77
N PHE A 21 -16.51 -8.28 -11.98
CA PHE A 21 -17.15 -8.43 -13.29
C PHE A 21 -18.00 -7.21 -13.68
N LEU A 22 -18.69 -6.60 -12.72
CA LEU A 22 -19.45 -5.37 -12.96
C LEU A 22 -18.54 -4.23 -13.42
N TYR A 23 -17.34 -4.09 -12.86
CA TYR A 23 -16.39 -3.05 -13.24
C TYR A 23 -15.73 -3.30 -14.61
N VAL A 24 -15.36 -4.55 -14.91
CA VAL A 24 -14.88 -4.94 -16.24
C VAL A 24 -15.92 -4.57 -17.32
N GLN A 25 -17.20 -4.85 -17.06
CA GLN A 25 -18.29 -4.49 -17.98
C GLN A 25 -18.53 -2.98 -18.06
N HIS A 26 -18.46 -2.26 -16.93
CA HIS A 26 -18.60 -0.81 -16.87
C HIS A 26 -17.56 -0.07 -17.72
N VAL A 27 -16.27 -0.39 -17.54
CA VAL A 27 -15.17 0.21 -18.32
C VAL A 27 -15.29 -0.13 -19.80
N ARG A 28 -15.61 -1.39 -20.14
CA ARG A 28 -15.84 -1.83 -21.53
C ARG A 28 -16.93 -1.02 -22.23
N VAL A 29 -18.09 -0.85 -21.58
CA VAL A 29 -19.21 -0.12 -22.16
C VAL A 29 -18.87 1.37 -22.33
N ILE A 30 -18.20 2.00 -21.37
CA ILE A 30 -17.75 3.40 -21.52
C ILE A 30 -16.75 3.54 -22.68
N PHE A 31 -15.78 2.63 -22.79
CA PHE A 31 -14.79 2.68 -23.86
C PHE A 31 -15.43 2.49 -25.25
N GLU A 32 -16.31 1.50 -25.41
CA GLU A 32 -17.04 1.28 -26.67
C GLU A 32 -17.92 2.49 -27.03
N THR A 33 -18.69 3.03 -26.08
CA THR A 33 -19.59 4.18 -26.32
C THR A 33 -18.84 5.46 -26.74
N ARG A 34 -17.57 5.59 -26.34
CA ARG A 34 -16.70 6.73 -26.66
C ARG A 34 -15.96 6.59 -27.99
N THR A 35 -15.57 5.37 -28.36
CA THR A 35 -14.68 5.10 -29.50
C THR A 35 -15.39 4.49 -30.70
N ASN A 36 -16.51 3.80 -30.46
CA ASN A 36 -17.15 2.87 -31.41
C ASN A 36 -16.12 1.95 -32.09
N ILE A 37 -15.13 1.45 -31.34
CA ILE A 37 -13.95 0.76 -31.87
C ILE A 37 -14.30 -0.43 -32.78
N GLN A 38 -15.47 -1.06 -32.58
CA GLN A 38 -15.95 -2.13 -33.45
C GLN A 38 -16.24 -1.67 -34.89
N GLN A 39 -16.69 -0.42 -35.08
CA GLN A 39 -17.02 0.17 -36.38
C GLN A 39 -15.78 0.69 -37.14
N LEU A 40 -14.71 1.02 -36.41
CA LEU A 40 -13.47 1.57 -36.98
C LEU A 40 -12.69 0.52 -37.77
N ASN A 41 -12.03 0.96 -38.85
CA ASN A 41 -11.04 0.17 -39.59
C ASN A 41 -9.76 -0.02 -38.76
N GLN A 42 -8.93 -1.03 -39.10
CA GLN A 42 -7.71 -1.31 -38.33
C GLN A 42 -6.77 -0.10 -38.21
N LEU A 43 -6.63 0.72 -39.26
CA LEU A 43 -5.81 1.94 -39.22
C LEU A 43 -6.34 2.94 -38.19
N GLU A 44 -7.65 3.24 -38.24
CA GLU A 44 -8.31 4.15 -37.29
C GLU A 44 -8.22 3.64 -35.84
N ARG A 45 -8.39 2.32 -35.62
CA ARG A 45 -8.23 1.71 -34.29
C ARG A 45 -6.83 1.91 -33.73
N GLU A 46 -5.81 1.68 -34.56
CA GLU A 46 -4.41 1.88 -34.16
C GLU A 46 -4.05 3.37 -34.04
N ALA A 47 -4.73 4.26 -34.78
CA ALA A 47 -4.59 5.72 -34.66
C ALA A 47 -5.14 6.30 -33.34
N LEU A 48 -6.06 5.61 -32.66
CA LEU A 48 -6.49 5.97 -31.29
C LEU A 48 -5.35 5.91 -30.27
N LEU A 49 -4.29 5.12 -30.54
CA LEU A 49 -3.14 5.01 -29.65
C LEU A 49 -2.13 6.11 -29.96
N ARG A 50 -1.82 6.95 -28.98
CA ARG A 50 -0.91 8.11 -29.07
C ARG A 50 0.19 8.01 -28.00
N ARG A 51 1.29 8.76 -28.16
CA ARG A 51 2.44 8.80 -27.22
C ARG A 51 3.03 7.40 -26.96
N GLU A 52 3.32 7.09 -25.69
CA GLU A 52 3.89 5.81 -25.22
C GLU A 52 2.99 4.60 -25.51
N ASP A 53 1.66 4.78 -25.45
CA ASP A 53 0.67 3.70 -25.64
C ASP A 53 0.82 3.02 -27.01
N ALA A 54 1.14 3.80 -28.06
CA ALA A 54 1.35 3.29 -29.42
C ALA A 54 2.61 2.43 -29.54
N LEU A 55 3.70 2.81 -28.85
CA LEU A 55 4.97 2.10 -28.89
C LEU A 55 4.89 0.78 -28.10
N TYR A 56 4.29 0.82 -26.89
CA TYR A 56 4.01 -0.38 -26.11
C TYR A 56 3.09 -1.36 -26.85
N TYR A 57 2.07 -0.85 -27.55
CA TYR A 57 1.23 -1.69 -28.40
C TYR A 57 1.99 -2.25 -29.62
N ALA A 58 2.93 -1.51 -30.22
CA ALA A 58 3.77 -2.03 -31.29
C ALA A 58 4.61 -3.24 -30.83
N PHE A 59 5.19 -3.18 -29.63
CA PHE A 59 5.92 -4.32 -29.04
C PHE A 59 5.00 -5.55 -28.80
N TYR A 60 3.81 -5.33 -28.22
CA TYR A 60 2.82 -6.41 -28.07
C TYR A 60 2.36 -6.97 -29.43
N LYS A 61 2.11 -6.11 -30.41
CA LYS A 61 1.70 -6.50 -31.77
C LYS A 61 2.78 -7.34 -32.45
N GLN A 62 4.05 -6.99 -32.29
CA GLN A 62 5.18 -7.80 -32.79
C GLN A 62 5.26 -9.17 -32.11
N LEU A 63 5.03 -9.24 -30.79
CA LEU A 63 4.95 -10.51 -30.05
C LEU A 63 3.75 -11.37 -30.49
N ALA A 64 2.59 -10.76 -30.76
CA ALA A 64 1.34 -11.43 -31.10
C ALA A 64 1.20 -11.82 -32.60
N GLU A 65 1.79 -11.04 -33.51
CA GLU A 65 1.87 -11.34 -34.96
C GLU A 65 2.91 -12.42 -35.28
N GLY A 66 3.89 -12.65 -34.41
CA GLY A 66 4.89 -13.72 -34.57
C GLY A 66 4.28 -15.12 -34.64
N PRO A 67 4.99 -16.10 -35.26
CA PRO A 67 4.51 -17.49 -35.37
C PRO A 67 4.37 -18.16 -33.99
N ASP A 68 5.33 -17.88 -33.10
CA ASP A 68 5.36 -18.29 -31.70
C ASP A 68 5.78 -17.09 -30.83
N PHE A 69 5.38 -17.11 -29.55
CA PHE A 69 5.80 -16.11 -28.55
C PHE A 69 7.32 -15.86 -28.55
N TRP A 70 8.10 -16.94 -28.56
CA TRP A 70 9.57 -16.87 -28.51
C TRP A 70 10.19 -16.20 -29.74
N HIS A 71 9.55 -16.29 -30.92
CA HIS A 71 10.05 -15.63 -32.11
C HIS A 71 9.95 -14.11 -31.98
N GLY A 72 8.80 -13.58 -31.55
CA GLY A 72 8.64 -12.15 -31.27
C GLY A 72 9.54 -11.67 -30.12
N TYR A 73 9.75 -12.52 -29.11
CA TYR A 73 10.64 -12.24 -27.99
C TYR A 73 12.11 -12.06 -28.40
N GLU A 74 12.63 -12.90 -29.31
CA GLU A 74 13.98 -12.71 -29.87
C GLU A 74 14.07 -11.44 -30.75
N GLN A 75 13.04 -11.11 -31.53
CA GLN A 75 13.03 -9.86 -32.31
C GLN A 75 13.12 -8.61 -31.41
N LEU A 76 12.45 -8.60 -30.25
CA LEU A 76 12.50 -7.48 -29.30
C LEU A 76 13.89 -7.24 -28.68
N LYS A 77 14.85 -8.17 -28.82
CA LYS A 77 16.23 -7.95 -28.35
C LYS A 77 17.06 -7.04 -29.26
N ASN A 78 16.64 -6.83 -30.50
CA ASN A 78 17.38 -6.04 -31.49
C ASN A 78 16.42 -5.30 -32.44
N VAL A 79 15.83 -4.22 -31.94
CA VAL A 79 14.86 -3.38 -32.66
C VAL A 79 15.56 -2.13 -33.19
N THR A 80 15.54 -1.90 -34.50
CA THR A 80 16.32 -0.83 -35.17
C THR A 80 15.48 0.35 -35.67
N ASP A 81 14.16 0.27 -35.55
CA ASP A 81 13.16 1.15 -36.16
C ASP A 81 12.46 2.09 -35.16
N ILE A 82 12.87 2.09 -33.89
CA ILE A 82 12.31 2.96 -32.84
C ILE A 82 13.26 4.08 -32.35
N GLU A 83 14.58 3.87 -32.46
CA GLU A 83 15.63 4.86 -32.15
C GLU A 83 16.61 4.96 -33.33
N TYR A 84 16.11 4.93 -34.57
CA TYR A 84 16.94 4.85 -35.78
C TYR A 84 17.99 5.97 -35.80
N PRO A 85 19.27 5.69 -36.15
CA PRO A 85 19.82 4.44 -36.70
C PRO A 85 20.33 3.42 -35.66
N HIS A 86 19.99 3.57 -34.38
CA HIS A 86 20.50 2.70 -33.32
C HIS A 86 19.59 1.48 -33.09
N SER A 87 20.21 0.34 -32.83
CA SER A 87 19.54 -0.86 -32.31
C SER A 87 19.28 -0.75 -30.81
N VAL A 88 18.09 -1.14 -30.37
CA VAL A 88 17.67 -1.15 -28.97
C VAL A 88 17.20 -2.55 -28.56
N ASN A 89 17.64 -3.00 -27.38
CA ASN A 89 17.07 -4.16 -26.71
C ASN A 89 15.86 -3.69 -25.89
N VAL A 90 14.66 -3.90 -26.42
CA VAL A 90 13.41 -3.43 -25.81
C VAL A 90 13.17 -4.05 -24.43
N LEU A 91 13.59 -5.31 -24.24
CA LEU A 91 13.45 -6.04 -22.97
C LEU A 91 14.27 -5.45 -21.82
N GLN A 92 15.38 -4.76 -22.16
CA GLN A 92 16.28 -4.10 -21.21
C GLN A 92 15.99 -2.60 -21.10
N ARG A 93 15.51 -1.97 -22.17
CA ARG A 93 15.28 -0.52 -22.26
C ARG A 93 13.94 -0.07 -21.67
N PHE A 94 12.89 -0.87 -21.84
CA PHE A 94 11.51 -0.46 -21.51
C PHE A 94 10.85 -1.40 -20.50
N TYR A 95 9.83 -0.88 -19.82
CA TYR A 95 9.02 -1.63 -18.87
C TYR A 95 8.01 -2.52 -19.64
N VAL A 96 8.43 -3.66 -20.22
CA VAL A 96 7.55 -4.45 -21.14
C VAL A 96 6.89 -5.69 -20.54
N LEU A 97 6.83 -5.82 -19.21
CA LEU A 97 6.23 -7.00 -18.57
C LEU A 97 4.75 -7.23 -18.96
N PRO A 98 3.85 -6.21 -18.97
CA PRO A 98 2.46 -6.40 -19.39
C PRO A 98 2.32 -6.91 -20.82
N GLU A 99 3.13 -6.39 -21.76
CA GLU A 99 3.14 -6.80 -23.16
C GLU A 99 3.59 -8.26 -23.29
N LEU A 100 4.67 -8.64 -22.61
CA LEU A 100 5.18 -10.02 -22.57
C LEU A 100 4.15 -11.00 -21.98
N VAL A 101 3.56 -10.66 -20.83
CA VAL A 101 2.58 -11.51 -20.14
C VAL A 101 1.29 -11.63 -20.98
N THR A 102 0.80 -10.52 -21.53
CA THR A 102 -0.38 -10.53 -22.40
C THR A 102 -0.11 -11.36 -23.66
N ALA A 103 1.02 -11.16 -24.34
CA ALA A 103 1.32 -11.89 -25.57
C ALA A 103 1.50 -13.40 -25.32
N TYR A 104 2.11 -13.78 -24.19
CA TYR A 104 2.19 -15.19 -23.79
C TYR A 104 0.79 -15.80 -23.62
N PHE A 105 -0.11 -15.14 -22.87
CA PHE A 105 -1.50 -15.60 -22.73
C PHE A 105 -2.27 -15.58 -24.05
N PHE A 106 -2.02 -14.60 -24.92
CA PHE A 106 -2.63 -14.52 -26.26
C PHE A 106 -2.26 -15.76 -27.10
N HIS A 107 -0.99 -16.15 -27.13
CA HIS A 107 -0.55 -17.37 -27.84
C HIS A 107 -1.18 -18.63 -27.27
N VAL A 108 -1.27 -18.77 -25.94
CA VAL A 108 -1.96 -19.90 -25.29
C VAL A 108 -3.45 -19.95 -25.67
N VAL A 109 -4.15 -18.82 -25.68
CA VAL A 109 -5.58 -18.74 -26.05
C VAL A 109 -5.79 -18.99 -27.54
N ARG A 110 -4.92 -18.43 -28.40
CA ARG A 110 -4.96 -18.60 -29.86
C ARG A 110 -4.71 -20.05 -30.28
N SER A 111 -3.77 -20.73 -29.62
CA SER A 111 -3.44 -22.13 -29.89
C SER A 111 -4.47 -23.11 -29.34
N GLY A 112 -5.02 -22.86 -28.14
CA GLY A 112 -5.85 -23.83 -27.43
C GLY A 112 -7.37 -23.62 -27.48
N PHE A 113 -7.86 -22.38 -27.63
CA PHE A 113 -9.27 -22.06 -27.36
C PHE A 113 -9.98 -21.32 -28.50
N ASN A 114 -9.36 -20.29 -29.08
CA ASN A 114 -9.99 -19.47 -30.11
C ASN A 114 -8.94 -18.86 -31.07
N PRO A 115 -8.74 -19.42 -32.28
CA PRO A 115 -7.74 -18.93 -33.22
C PRO A 115 -8.14 -17.62 -33.93
N MET A 116 -9.39 -17.15 -33.78
CA MET A 116 -9.92 -15.96 -34.45
C MET A 116 -9.84 -14.68 -33.61
N VAL A 117 -9.23 -14.73 -32.42
CA VAL A 117 -9.11 -13.57 -31.53
C VAL A 117 -8.17 -12.52 -32.11
N GLN A 118 -8.67 -11.28 -32.25
CA GLN A 118 -7.86 -10.15 -32.70
C GLN A 118 -6.89 -9.69 -31.58
N PRO A 119 -5.59 -9.46 -31.86
CA PRO A 119 -4.61 -9.07 -30.85
C PRO A 119 -5.03 -7.82 -30.04
N MET A 120 -5.55 -6.78 -30.70
CA MET A 120 -5.97 -5.54 -30.03
C MET A 120 -7.11 -5.77 -29.04
N GLN A 121 -8.11 -6.57 -29.44
CA GLN A 121 -9.25 -6.88 -28.58
C GLN A 121 -8.79 -7.66 -27.34
N PHE A 122 -7.92 -8.65 -27.52
CA PHE A 122 -7.35 -9.40 -26.39
C PHE A 122 -6.58 -8.50 -25.42
N TYR A 123 -5.84 -7.51 -25.93
CA TYR A 123 -5.07 -6.61 -25.07
C TYR A 123 -5.96 -5.68 -24.24
N LEU A 124 -6.99 -5.08 -24.86
CA LEU A 124 -7.97 -4.25 -24.17
C LEU A 124 -8.73 -5.06 -23.10
N GLU A 125 -9.13 -6.28 -23.42
CA GLU A 125 -9.75 -7.21 -22.47
C GLU A 125 -8.84 -7.51 -21.27
N PHE A 126 -7.55 -7.78 -21.51
CA PHE A 126 -6.57 -8.01 -20.44
C PHE A 126 -6.40 -6.79 -19.54
N VAL A 127 -6.34 -5.58 -20.11
CA VAL A 127 -6.32 -4.31 -19.36
C VAL A 127 -7.56 -4.17 -18.47
N TRP A 128 -8.76 -4.41 -19.00
CA TRP A 128 -9.99 -4.27 -18.22
C TRP A 128 -10.08 -5.31 -17.09
N LEU A 129 -9.61 -6.54 -17.32
CA LEU A 129 -9.47 -7.55 -16.26
C LEU A 129 -8.53 -7.08 -15.14
N MET A 130 -7.40 -6.43 -15.47
CA MET A 130 -6.51 -5.82 -14.48
C MET A 130 -7.19 -4.67 -13.70
N GLY A 131 -8.00 -3.85 -14.36
CA GLY A 131 -8.91 -2.90 -13.70
C GLY A 131 -9.85 -3.60 -12.70
N GLY A 132 -10.46 -4.71 -13.10
CA GLY A 132 -11.27 -5.58 -12.24
C GLY A 132 -10.50 -6.07 -11.01
N VAL A 133 -9.26 -6.56 -11.17
CA VAL A 133 -8.42 -7.01 -10.04
C VAL A 133 -8.16 -5.86 -9.08
N THR A 134 -7.91 -4.65 -9.59
CA THR A 134 -7.73 -3.46 -8.75
C THR A 134 -8.96 -3.24 -7.85
N LEU A 135 -10.17 -3.22 -8.42
CA LEU A 135 -11.39 -3.00 -7.63
C LEU A 135 -11.67 -4.12 -6.63
N LEU A 136 -11.40 -5.38 -6.98
CA LEU A 136 -11.47 -6.53 -6.07
C LEU A 136 -10.53 -6.35 -4.86
N VAL A 137 -9.28 -5.93 -5.11
CA VAL A 137 -8.31 -5.67 -4.04
C VAL A 137 -8.73 -4.49 -3.17
N LEU A 138 -9.25 -3.42 -3.76
CA LEU A 138 -9.76 -2.25 -3.02
C LEU A 138 -10.97 -2.60 -2.13
N TYR A 139 -11.88 -3.45 -2.61
CA TYR A 139 -12.98 -4.01 -1.80
C TYR A 139 -12.42 -4.77 -0.57
N LEU A 140 -11.49 -5.70 -0.79
CA LEU A 140 -10.89 -6.50 0.29
C LEU A 140 -10.11 -5.61 1.28
N TYR A 141 -9.40 -4.59 0.79
CA TYR A 141 -8.64 -3.64 1.61
C TYR A 141 -9.56 -2.74 2.45
N GLY A 142 -10.64 -2.22 1.86
CA GLY A 142 -11.67 -1.47 2.57
C GLY A 142 -12.41 -2.31 3.63
N THR A 143 -12.69 -3.59 3.35
CA THR A 143 -13.25 -4.53 4.35
C THR A 143 -12.26 -4.85 5.48
N LEU A 144 -10.98 -5.02 5.18
CA LEU A 144 -9.93 -5.25 6.19
C LEU A 144 -9.80 -4.05 7.13
N LEU A 145 -9.70 -2.83 6.58
CA LEU A 145 -9.54 -1.60 7.36
C LEU A 145 -10.80 -1.22 8.16
N SER A 146 -11.99 -1.36 7.58
CA SER A 146 -13.24 -1.02 8.30
C SER A 146 -13.70 -2.09 9.30
N GLU A 147 -13.09 -3.28 9.29
CA GLU A 147 -13.56 -4.52 9.93
C GLU A 147 -15.00 -4.92 9.55
N ASN A 148 -15.55 -4.42 8.43
CA ASN A 148 -16.95 -4.60 8.04
C ASN A 148 -17.11 -4.74 6.51
N ILE A 149 -18.05 -5.60 6.07
CA ILE A 149 -18.38 -5.78 4.64
C ILE A 149 -18.80 -4.45 4.02
N PHE A 150 -19.66 -3.70 4.71
CA PHE A 150 -20.17 -2.40 4.27
C PHE A 150 -19.08 -1.36 4.00
N GLY A 151 -17.93 -1.45 4.66
CA GLY A 151 -16.80 -0.55 4.36
C GLY A 151 -16.09 -0.89 3.04
N GLY A 152 -15.99 -2.18 2.70
CA GLY A 152 -15.53 -2.60 1.37
C GLY A 152 -16.51 -2.19 0.26
N ILE A 153 -17.81 -2.40 0.47
CA ILE A 153 -18.87 -1.95 -0.45
C ILE A 153 -18.81 -0.42 -0.63
N TYR A 154 -18.70 0.32 0.47
CA TYR A 154 -18.57 1.78 0.43
C TYR A 154 -17.33 2.21 -0.37
N GLY A 155 -16.16 1.58 -0.15
CA GLY A 155 -14.94 1.90 -0.89
C GLY A 155 -15.09 1.66 -2.41
N VAL A 156 -15.82 0.62 -2.81
CA VAL A 156 -16.18 0.37 -4.22
C VAL A 156 -17.14 1.44 -4.76
N ILE A 157 -18.17 1.81 -4.01
CA ILE A 157 -19.09 2.89 -4.43
C ILE A 157 -18.32 4.21 -4.57
N SER A 158 -17.43 4.54 -3.63
CA SER A 158 -16.59 5.73 -3.72
C SER A 158 -15.67 5.72 -4.93
N TYR A 159 -15.08 4.57 -5.25
CA TYR A 159 -14.26 4.39 -6.45
C TYR A 159 -15.07 4.66 -7.73
N LEU A 160 -16.27 4.09 -7.85
CA LEU A 160 -17.14 4.27 -9.01
C LEU A 160 -17.67 5.71 -9.15
N MET A 161 -18.04 6.36 -8.03
CA MET A 161 -18.48 7.76 -8.04
C MET A 161 -17.37 8.71 -8.49
N PHE A 162 -16.10 8.41 -8.20
CA PHE A 162 -14.95 9.23 -8.57
C PHE A 162 -14.10 8.64 -9.69
N HIS A 163 -14.68 7.79 -10.54
CA HIS A 163 -13.95 6.98 -11.50
C HIS A 163 -12.96 7.79 -12.36
N SER A 164 -13.39 8.88 -13.02
CA SER A 164 -12.54 9.83 -13.77
C SER A 164 -11.34 10.41 -13.04
N PHE A 165 -11.40 10.52 -11.70
CA PHE A 165 -10.31 11.00 -10.85
C PHE A 165 -9.43 9.87 -10.30
N VAL A 166 -9.98 8.67 -10.15
CA VAL A 166 -9.33 7.51 -9.54
C VAL A 166 -8.61 6.65 -10.59
N ALA A 167 -9.17 6.49 -11.79
CA ALA A 167 -8.59 5.73 -12.88
C ALA A 167 -9.04 6.25 -14.26
N LYS A 168 -8.06 6.51 -15.14
CA LYS A 168 -8.30 6.95 -16.53
C LYS A 168 -8.32 5.79 -17.53
N ILE A 169 -8.63 4.58 -17.07
CA ILE A 169 -8.61 3.34 -17.85
C ILE A 169 -9.56 3.35 -19.06
N TYR A 170 -10.63 4.15 -19.02
CA TYR A 170 -11.55 4.34 -20.15
C TYR A 170 -11.06 5.35 -21.20
N GLU A 171 -10.10 6.21 -20.86
CA GLU A 171 -9.53 7.26 -21.73
C GLU A 171 -8.21 6.77 -22.35
N ARG A 172 -7.35 6.16 -21.53
CA ARG A 172 -6.09 5.55 -21.93
C ARG A 172 -5.96 4.18 -21.25
N PRO A 173 -6.52 3.11 -21.83
CA PRO A 173 -6.44 1.77 -21.25
C PRO A 173 -4.99 1.27 -21.16
N LEU A 174 -4.16 1.53 -22.18
CA LEU A 174 -2.77 1.06 -22.25
C LEU A 174 -1.79 1.80 -21.33
N ALA A 175 -2.26 2.84 -20.63
CA ALA A 175 -1.43 3.63 -19.72
C ALA A 175 -0.82 2.73 -18.62
N ARG A 176 0.49 2.89 -18.42
CA ARG A 176 1.33 1.99 -17.60
C ARG A 176 0.87 1.85 -16.15
N GLU A 177 0.28 2.91 -15.60
CA GLU A 177 -0.36 2.92 -14.29
C GLU A 177 -1.43 1.82 -14.13
N ASN A 178 -2.27 1.57 -15.14
CA ASN A 178 -3.38 0.60 -15.07
C ASN A 178 -2.87 -0.84 -14.85
N PHE A 179 -1.71 -1.19 -15.41
CA PHE A 179 -1.07 -2.49 -15.21
C PHE A 179 -0.35 -2.62 -13.87
N ALA A 180 0.03 -1.51 -13.23
CA ALA A 180 0.75 -1.50 -11.96
C ALA A 180 -0.20 -1.48 -10.75
N PHE A 181 -1.38 -0.86 -10.86
CA PHE A 181 -2.33 -0.73 -9.73
C PHE A 181 -2.67 -2.05 -9.02
N PRO A 182 -2.98 -3.17 -9.71
CA PRO A 182 -3.28 -4.42 -9.04
C PRO A 182 -2.15 -4.83 -8.09
N PHE A 183 -0.90 -4.75 -8.55
CA PHE A 183 0.27 -5.15 -7.77
C PHE A 183 0.59 -4.15 -6.66
N ILE A 184 0.47 -2.84 -6.90
CA ILE A 184 0.68 -1.80 -5.87
C ILE A 184 -0.33 -1.96 -4.74
N PHE A 185 -1.62 -2.01 -5.03
CA PHE A 185 -2.64 -2.12 -3.98
C PHE A 185 -2.66 -3.50 -3.33
N LEU A 186 -2.32 -4.58 -4.05
CA LEU A 186 -2.18 -5.92 -3.47
C LEU A 186 -0.95 -6.01 -2.53
N GLN A 187 0.14 -5.32 -2.87
CA GLN A 187 1.30 -5.16 -1.99
C GLN A 187 0.91 -4.38 -0.71
N MET A 188 0.22 -3.23 -0.83
CA MET A 188 -0.21 -2.43 0.33
C MET A 188 -1.22 -3.16 1.21
N PHE A 189 -2.19 -3.85 0.59
CA PHE A 189 -3.18 -4.68 1.28
C PHE A 189 -2.52 -5.83 2.04
N TYR A 190 -1.61 -6.56 1.40
CA TYR A 190 -0.92 -7.68 2.04
C TYR A 190 0.09 -7.21 3.10
N LEU A 191 0.72 -6.03 2.93
CA LEU A 191 1.50 -5.38 3.99
C LEU A 191 0.61 -5.12 5.22
N CYS A 192 -0.61 -4.60 5.02
CA CYS A 192 -1.61 -4.46 6.09
C CYS A 192 -2.01 -5.81 6.72
N ILE A 193 -2.06 -6.92 5.97
CA ILE A 193 -2.24 -8.25 6.58
C ILE A 193 -1.01 -8.65 7.42
N CYS A 194 0.21 -8.40 6.93
CA CYS A 194 1.45 -8.78 7.60
C CYS A 194 1.62 -8.09 8.96
N ILE A 195 1.43 -6.77 8.98
CA ILE A 195 1.44 -5.96 10.20
C ILE A 195 0.44 -6.54 11.22
N GLY A 196 -0.74 -6.99 10.78
CA GLY A 196 -1.82 -7.47 11.65
C GLY A 196 -1.55 -8.86 12.24
N ARG A 197 -0.88 -9.74 11.49
CA ARG A 197 -0.41 -11.05 11.97
C ARG A 197 0.61 -10.90 13.09
N ILE A 198 1.53 -9.94 12.96
CA ILE A 198 2.57 -9.63 13.96
C ILE A 198 1.93 -9.13 15.25
N ILE A 199 1.01 -8.19 15.11
CA ILE A 199 0.19 -7.62 16.18
C ILE A 199 -0.56 -8.69 16.97
N HIS A 200 -1.21 -9.63 16.27
CA HIS A 200 -1.95 -10.73 16.90
C HIS A 200 -1.10 -11.96 17.24
N ARG A 201 0.22 -11.91 17.04
CA ARG A 201 1.17 -13.01 17.30
C ARG A 201 0.73 -14.34 16.66
N GLN A 202 0.10 -14.29 15.49
CA GLN A 202 -0.39 -15.48 14.79
C GLN A 202 0.78 -16.24 14.16
N ARG A 203 0.94 -17.51 14.54
CA ARG A 203 2.13 -18.33 14.24
C ARG A 203 2.01 -19.18 12.96
N HIS A 204 0.87 -19.12 12.26
CA HIS A 204 0.47 -20.12 11.27
C HIS A 204 0.89 -19.83 9.82
N THR A 205 1.60 -18.74 9.54
CA THR A 205 2.09 -18.44 8.17
C THR A 205 3.62 -18.43 8.14
N SER A 206 4.23 -19.15 7.19
CA SER A 206 5.68 -19.15 7.01
C SER A 206 6.19 -17.75 6.66
N ARG A 207 7.24 -17.28 7.36
CA ARG A 207 7.93 -16.02 7.06
C ARG A 207 8.43 -15.98 5.61
N MET A 208 8.87 -17.12 5.07
CA MET A 208 9.33 -17.22 3.68
C MET A 208 8.21 -16.92 2.68
N PHE A 209 6.98 -17.38 2.94
CA PHE A 209 5.81 -17.08 2.08
C PHE A 209 5.45 -15.59 2.13
N MET A 210 5.57 -14.96 3.30
CA MET A 210 5.39 -13.50 3.43
C MET A 210 6.39 -12.74 2.57
N ILE A 211 7.68 -13.05 2.71
CA ILE A 211 8.77 -12.39 1.98
C ILE A 211 8.60 -12.60 0.47
N PHE A 212 8.34 -13.84 0.03
CA PHE A 212 8.17 -14.18 -1.37
C PHE A 212 6.98 -13.44 -2.03
N ALA A 213 5.81 -13.47 -1.39
CA ALA A 213 4.62 -12.79 -1.91
C ALA A 213 4.83 -11.27 -2.01
N MET A 214 5.47 -10.66 -1.00
CA MET A 214 5.81 -9.23 -1.04
C MET A 214 6.82 -8.90 -2.13
N SER A 215 7.90 -9.70 -2.27
CA SER A 215 8.90 -9.49 -3.32
C SER A 215 8.30 -9.62 -4.72
N LEU A 216 7.37 -10.55 -4.92
CA LEU A 216 6.70 -10.76 -6.21
C LEU A 216 5.81 -9.57 -6.57
N PHE A 217 4.95 -9.09 -5.66
CA PHE A 217 4.09 -7.93 -5.94
C PHE A 217 4.91 -6.65 -6.15
N THR A 218 5.98 -6.44 -5.39
CA THR A 218 6.92 -5.34 -5.64
C THR A 218 7.61 -5.48 -7.00
N ALA A 219 8.08 -6.66 -7.39
CA ALA A 219 8.73 -6.88 -8.69
C ALA A 219 7.76 -6.62 -9.86
N CYS A 220 6.53 -7.16 -9.81
CA CYS A 220 5.53 -6.91 -10.86
C CYS A 220 5.14 -5.43 -10.96
N ALA A 221 4.97 -4.73 -9.84
CA ALA A 221 4.70 -3.29 -9.86
C ALA A 221 5.86 -2.47 -10.46
N LEU A 222 7.12 -2.81 -10.14
CA LEU A 222 8.31 -2.16 -10.69
C LEU A 222 8.46 -2.42 -12.20
N LEU A 223 8.20 -3.65 -12.66
CA LEU A 223 8.26 -4.02 -14.07
C LEU A 223 7.08 -3.50 -14.90
N SER A 224 5.94 -3.18 -14.27
CA SER A 224 4.81 -2.53 -14.93
C SER A 224 4.97 -1.01 -15.04
N TRP A 225 5.60 -0.33 -14.08
CA TRP A 225 5.63 1.15 -14.07
C TRP A 225 6.78 1.76 -13.27
N GLN A 226 7.51 2.68 -13.92
CA GLN A 226 8.63 3.45 -13.35
C GLN A 226 8.31 4.11 -11.98
N PHE A 227 7.13 4.73 -11.86
CA PHE A 227 6.76 5.48 -10.64
C PHE A 227 6.46 4.60 -9.41
N SER A 228 6.35 3.27 -9.59
CA SER A 228 6.25 2.32 -8.46
C SER A 228 7.43 2.45 -7.49
N THR A 229 8.61 2.86 -7.98
CA THR A 229 9.81 3.14 -7.16
C THR A 229 9.56 4.25 -6.13
N PHE A 230 8.96 5.37 -6.54
CA PHE A 230 8.61 6.47 -5.64
C PHE A 230 7.52 6.05 -4.64
N ILE A 231 6.50 5.31 -5.10
CA ILE A 231 5.44 4.80 -4.24
C ILE A 231 6.01 3.94 -3.10
N PHE A 232 6.81 2.92 -3.42
CA PHE A 232 7.40 2.07 -2.38
C PHE A 232 8.46 2.82 -1.55
N THR A 233 9.14 3.82 -2.09
CA THR A 233 10.03 4.70 -1.31
C THR A 233 9.26 5.42 -0.20
N THR A 234 8.09 6.00 -0.51
CA THR A 234 7.25 6.65 0.51
C THR A 234 6.76 5.66 1.57
N GLN A 235 6.38 4.44 1.14
CA GLN A 235 5.95 3.37 2.03
C GLN A 235 7.06 2.97 3.01
N ILE A 236 8.29 2.74 2.52
CA ILE A 236 9.45 2.40 3.36
C ILE A 236 9.74 3.52 4.37
N LEU A 237 9.68 4.79 3.96
CA LEU A 237 9.83 5.95 4.86
C LEU A 237 8.75 6.00 5.96
N ILE A 238 7.49 5.71 5.63
CA ILE A 238 6.39 5.67 6.61
C ILE A 238 6.54 4.47 7.57
N MET A 239 6.94 3.30 7.07
CA MET A 239 7.27 2.15 7.93
C MET A 239 8.42 2.48 8.88
N MET A 240 9.48 3.11 8.36
CA MET A 240 10.66 3.47 9.13
C MET A 240 10.34 4.46 10.26
N THR A 241 9.51 5.48 10.00
CA THR A 241 9.11 6.46 11.03
C THR A 241 8.12 5.86 12.03
N SER A 242 7.08 5.16 11.56
CA SER A 242 5.99 4.65 12.41
C SER A 242 6.45 3.60 13.43
N TRP A 243 7.37 2.70 13.05
CA TRP A 243 7.80 1.63 13.96
C TRP A 243 8.69 2.11 15.10
N ASN A 244 9.47 3.18 14.89
CA ASN A 244 10.29 3.76 15.96
C ASN A 244 9.45 4.45 17.04
N ALA A 245 8.21 4.86 16.71
CA ALA A 245 7.24 5.37 17.68
C ALA A 245 6.39 4.28 18.37
N SER A 246 6.53 3.01 17.97
CA SER A 246 5.64 1.93 18.45
C SER A 246 6.13 1.31 19.76
N ALA A 247 5.21 1.11 20.72
CA ALA A 247 5.48 0.47 22.02
C ALA A 247 5.62 -1.07 21.95
N LEU A 248 5.95 -1.62 20.77
CA LEU A 248 6.04 -3.07 20.55
C LEU A 248 7.42 -3.62 20.97
N PRO A 249 7.51 -4.92 21.34
CA PRO A 249 8.79 -5.53 21.70
C PRO A 249 9.83 -5.39 20.58
N THR A 250 10.96 -4.76 20.88
CA THR A 250 12.01 -4.39 19.90
C THR A 250 12.48 -5.56 19.05
N ALA A 251 12.61 -6.76 19.63
CA ALA A 251 12.99 -7.97 18.90
C ALA A 251 11.98 -8.37 17.80
N LEU A 252 10.68 -8.20 18.04
CA LEU A 252 9.62 -8.51 17.07
C LEU A 252 9.59 -7.48 15.94
N VAL A 253 9.72 -6.19 16.30
CA VAL A 253 9.86 -5.08 15.36
C VAL A 253 11.07 -5.30 14.44
N ASN A 254 12.23 -5.60 15.00
CA ASN A 254 13.46 -5.81 14.23
C ASN A 254 13.36 -7.01 13.29
N ALA A 255 12.62 -8.07 13.67
CA ALA A 255 12.40 -9.23 12.81
C ALA A 255 11.51 -8.87 11.60
N PHE A 256 10.42 -8.12 11.83
CA PHE A 256 9.54 -7.69 10.75
C PHE A 256 10.20 -6.70 9.80
N VAL A 257 10.84 -5.65 10.30
CA VAL A 257 11.48 -4.63 9.45
C VAL A 257 12.60 -5.26 8.61
N LEU A 258 13.27 -6.29 9.13
CA LEU A 258 14.20 -7.10 8.35
C LEU A 258 13.50 -7.89 7.23
N ASP A 259 12.44 -8.63 7.53
CA ASP A 259 11.69 -9.41 6.52
C ASP A 259 11.11 -8.50 5.43
N TYR A 260 10.62 -7.32 5.83
CA TYR A 260 10.09 -6.29 4.95
C TYR A 260 11.16 -5.68 4.04
N SER A 261 12.28 -5.21 4.61
CA SER A 261 13.39 -4.67 3.80
C SER A 261 14.00 -5.73 2.87
N LEU A 262 14.16 -6.97 3.34
CA LEU A 262 14.57 -8.11 2.51
C LEU A 262 13.59 -8.36 1.34
N SER A 263 12.28 -8.23 1.56
CA SER A 263 11.29 -8.41 0.49
C SER A 263 11.40 -7.35 -0.62
N HIS A 264 11.72 -6.10 -0.27
CA HIS A 264 11.98 -5.05 -1.27
C HIS A 264 13.31 -5.27 -2.01
N LEU A 265 14.36 -5.73 -1.31
CA LEU A 265 15.64 -6.10 -1.94
C LEU A 265 15.46 -7.26 -2.93
N LEU A 266 14.75 -8.31 -2.53
CA LEU A 266 14.44 -9.45 -3.40
C LEU A 266 13.51 -9.05 -4.56
N GLY A 267 12.54 -8.15 -4.33
CA GLY A 267 11.68 -7.64 -5.40
C GLY A 267 12.45 -6.81 -6.44
N HIS A 268 13.42 -6.00 -6.00
CA HIS A 268 14.34 -5.29 -6.90
C HIS A 268 15.26 -6.24 -7.66
N ALA A 269 15.86 -7.22 -6.99
CA ALA A 269 16.70 -8.22 -7.64
C ALA A 269 15.92 -9.05 -8.68
N LEU A 270 14.68 -9.44 -8.36
CA LEU A 270 13.80 -10.15 -9.30
C LEU A 270 13.44 -9.26 -10.51
N ALA A 271 13.10 -7.98 -10.29
CA ALA A 271 12.84 -7.04 -11.38
C ALA A 271 14.07 -6.82 -12.27
N PHE A 272 15.26 -6.67 -11.69
CA PHE A 272 16.51 -6.52 -12.43
C PHE A 272 16.85 -7.75 -13.30
N VAL A 273 16.65 -8.95 -12.76
CA VAL A 273 16.87 -10.21 -13.52
C VAL A 273 15.85 -10.37 -14.64
N MET A 274 14.56 -10.12 -14.37
CA MET A 274 13.50 -10.23 -15.40
C MET A 274 13.63 -9.18 -16.51
N SER A 275 14.13 -7.99 -16.20
CA SER A 275 14.40 -6.92 -17.17
C SER A 275 15.79 -7.02 -17.84
N HIS A 276 16.43 -8.18 -17.81
CA HIS A 276 17.68 -8.44 -18.53
C HIS A 276 18.81 -7.46 -18.17
N GLY A 277 18.81 -6.98 -16.92
CA GLY A 277 19.78 -6.02 -16.44
C GLY A 277 19.49 -4.57 -16.83
N ASN A 278 18.23 -4.12 -16.73
CA ASN A 278 17.91 -2.69 -16.87
C ASN A 278 18.65 -1.88 -15.78
N SER A 279 19.56 -0.99 -16.19
CA SER A 279 20.37 -0.16 -15.31
C SER A 279 19.56 0.83 -14.47
N GLN A 280 18.37 1.26 -14.95
CA GLN A 280 17.49 2.18 -14.23
C GLN A 280 17.06 1.62 -12.86
N LEU A 281 16.91 0.29 -12.73
CA LEU A 281 16.49 -0.36 -11.49
C LEU A 281 17.60 -0.38 -10.41
N LEU A 282 18.87 -0.50 -10.82
CA LEU A 282 20.02 -0.59 -9.90
C LEU A 282 20.27 0.68 -9.09
N LEU A 283 19.89 1.84 -9.63
CA LEU A 283 20.24 3.14 -9.07
C LEU A 283 19.00 3.87 -8.51
N THR A 284 17.92 3.14 -8.23
CA THR A 284 16.69 3.69 -7.64
C THR A 284 16.87 4.08 -6.16
N TRP A 285 16.24 5.19 -5.76
CA TRP A 285 16.20 5.61 -4.34
C TRP A 285 15.60 4.55 -3.43
N GLN A 286 14.59 3.81 -3.92
CA GLN A 286 13.96 2.72 -3.17
C GLN A 286 14.97 1.64 -2.77
N LEU A 287 15.84 1.23 -3.70
CA LEU A 287 16.85 0.20 -3.45
C LEU A 287 17.88 0.67 -2.42
N SER A 288 18.39 1.91 -2.55
CA SER A 288 19.31 2.51 -1.58
C SER A 288 18.72 2.56 -0.17
N ILE A 289 17.51 3.11 -0.02
CA ILE A 289 16.83 3.25 1.29
C ILE A 289 16.49 1.86 1.88
N SER A 290 16.10 0.90 1.04
CA SER A 290 15.80 -0.47 1.47
C SER A 290 17.05 -1.24 1.94
N LEU A 291 18.15 -1.16 1.18
CA LEU A 291 19.45 -1.74 1.54
C LEU A 291 19.95 -1.14 2.85
N PHE A 292 19.85 0.18 2.98
CA PHE A 292 20.27 0.89 4.17
C PHE A 292 19.45 0.50 5.41
N LEU A 293 18.12 0.40 5.28
CA LEU A 293 17.22 -0.08 6.34
C LEU A 293 17.54 -1.55 6.74
N PHE A 294 17.84 -2.41 5.77
CA PHE A 294 18.28 -3.79 6.02
C PHE A 294 19.59 -3.82 6.81
N LEU A 295 20.60 -3.04 6.43
CA LEU A 295 21.90 -2.97 7.11
C LEU A 295 21.78 -2.44 8.55
N ILE A 296 21.03 -1.36 8.79
CA ILE A 296 20.77 -0.87 10.17
C ILE A 296 20.09 -1.95 11.01
N THR A 297 19.05 -2.59 10.49
CA THR A 297 18.28 -3.56 11.28
C THR A 297 19.06 -4.85 11.53
N MET A 298 19.90 -5.28 10.59
CA MET A 298 20.92 -6.32 10.79
C MET A 298 21.88 -5.99 11.94
N VAL A 299 22.52 -4.81 11.91
CA VAL A 299 23.43 -4.38 12.99
C VAL A 299 22.71 -4.33 14.34
N ARG A 300 21.45 -3.86 14.37
CA ARG A 300 20.63 -3.82 15.59
C ARG A 300 20.25 -5.21 16.10
N GLN A 301 19.94 -6.17 15.22
CA GLN A 301 19.73 -7.58 15.61
C GLN A 301 21.02 -8.21 16.16
N LEU A 302 22.16 -8.03 15.48
CA LEU A 302 23.46 -8.57 15.92
C LEU A 302 23.88 -8.01 17.28
N ARG A 303 23.75 -6.68 17.50
CA ARG A 303 23.99 -6.06 18.81
C ARG A 303 23.06 -6.59 19.90
N HIS A 304 21.78 -6.77 19.61
CA HIS A 304 20.82 -7.33 20.57
C HIS A 304 21.11 -8.81 20.91
N VAL A 305 21.55 -9.62 19.94
CA VAL A 305 22.02 -10.99 20.18
C VAL A 305 23.34 -11.01 20.97
N ARG A 306 24.23 -10.02 20.77
CA ARG A 306 25.47 -9.86 21.55
C ARG A 306 25.20 -9.41 22.99
N SER A 307 24.30 -8.45 23.19
CA SER A 307 23.86 -8.00 24.53
C SER A 307 23.20 -9.13 25.33
N ARG A 308 22.39 -9.97 24.69
CA ARG A 308 21.88 -11.20 25.35
C ARG A 308 22.95 -12.23 25.72
N ARG A 309 24.14 -12.18 25.12
CA ARG A 309 25.29 -13.04 25.46
C ARG A 309 26.24 -12.40 26.48
N LEU A 310 26.40 -11.08 26.48
CA LEU A 310 27.10 -10.31 27.52
C LEU A 310 26.07 -9.77 28.52
N GLY A 311 25.68 -10.60 29.48
CA GLY A 311 24.69 -10.23 30.49
C GLY A 311 25.07 -8.97 31.29
N HIS A 312 24.16 -7.99 31.31
CA HIS A 312 24.12 -6.83 32.21
C HIS A 312 25.34 -5.89 32.19
N ALA A 313 25.26 -4.81 31.38
CA ALA A 313 25.98 -3.55 31.65
C ALA A 313 25.51 -2.35 30.79
N GLN A 314 25.00 -2.58 29.58
CA GLN A 314 25.03 -1.55 28.52
C GLN A 314 23.67 -1.19 27.91
N ASP A 315 22.62 -1.07 28.74
CA ASP A 315 21.29 -0.65 28.29
C ASP A 315 21.10 0.88 28.24
N LEU A 316 21.91 1.66 28.97
CA LEU A 316 21.72 3.11 29.09
C LEU A 316 22.07 3.90 27.81
N LEU A 317 22.95 3.39 26.94
CA LEU A 317 23.36 4.07 25.71
C LEU A 317 22.47 3.74 24.49
N ASN A 318 21.51 2.81 24.63
CA ASN A 318 20.71 2.30 23.51
C ASN A 318 19.47 3.15 23.18
N GLY A 319 19.14 4.16 23.99
CA GLY A 319 17.98 5.05 23.78
C GLY A 319 18.22 6.13 22.73
N ASP A 320 19.28 6.93 22.87
CA ASP A 320 19.46 8.16 22.09
C ASP A 320 20.09 7.97 20.71
N LEU A 321 20.93 6.94 20.53
CA LEU A 321 21.67 6.74 19.28
C LEU A 321 20.77 6.47 18.05
N PHE A 322 19.51 6.09 18.27
CA PHE A 322 18.52 5.82 17.22
C PHE A 322 17.25 6.68 17.33
N SER A 323 17.40 7.90 17.85
CA SER A 323 16.39 8.96 17.70
C SER A 323 16.06 9.21 16.21
N LEU A 324 14.89 9.80 15.93
CA LEU A 324 14.46 10.20 14.58
C LEU A 324 15.52 11.07 13.85
N LYS A 325 16.34 11.80 14.62
CA LYS A 325 17.52 12.54 14.13
C LYS A 325 18.54 11.65 13.43
N PHE A 326 18.86 10.48 14.00
CA PHE A 326 19.78 9.52 13.39
C PHE A 326 19.19 8.98 12.08
N LEU A 327 17.90 8.64 12.06
CA LEU A 327 17.22 8.19 10.84
C LEU A 327 17.28 9.21 9.70
N MET A 328 17.09 10.50 10.00
CA MET A 328 17.21 11.59 9.02
C MET A 328 18.65 11.80 8.55
N LEU A 329 19.62 11.84 9.49
CA LEU A 329 21.04 11.90 9.15
C LEU A 329 21.44 10.71 8.27
N THR A 330 20.91 9.53 8.54
CA THR A 330 21.21 8.35 7.76
C THR A 330 20.53 8.28 6.40
N LEU A 331 19.36 8.92 6.24
CA LEU A 331 18.74 9.11 4.93
C LEU A 331 19.60 10.02 4.04
N LEU A 332 20.17 11.08 4.62
CA LEU A 332 21.14 11.97 3.95
C LEU A 332 22.46 11.25 3.62
N LEU A 333 22.93 10.34 4.49
CA LEU A 333 24.08 9.50 4.18
C LEU A 333 23.75 8.48 3.06
N ALA A 334 22.57 7.88 3.06
CA ALA A 334 22.14 6.94 2.03
C ALA A 334 22.01 7.62 0.65
N SER A 335 21.49 8.86 0.58
CA SER A 335 21.47 9.63 -0.68
C SER A 335 22.87 10.07 -1.12
N SER A 336 23.74 10.51 -0.20
CA SER A 336 25.14 10.85 -0.52
C SER A 336 25.95 9.64 -1.02
N VAL A 337 25.81 8.49 -0.36
CA VAL A 337 26.40 7.22 -0.79
C VAL A 337 25.83 6.78 -2.15
N GLN A 338 24.55 7.02 -2.41
CA GLN A 338 23.95 6.74 -3.72
C GLN A 338 24.53 7.64 -4.82
N THR A 339 24.63 8.96 -4.61
CA THR A 339 25.25 9.88 -5.59
C THR A 339 26.71 9.50 -5.88
N THR A 340 27.49 9.17 -4.85
CA THR A 340 28.89 8.78 -5.02
C THR A 340 29.04 7.39 -5.68
N LEU A 341 28.12 6.45 -5.44
CA LEU A 341 28.07 5.18 -6.18
C LEU A 341 27.71 5.40 -7.66
N ILE A 342 26.73 6.27 -7.96
CA ILE A 342 26.39 6.65 -9.35
C ILE A 342 27.62 7.22 -10.06
N GLU A 343 28.32 8.16 -9.42
CA GLU A 343 29.54 8.77 -9.95
C GLU A 343 30.68 7.75 -10.13
N LEU A 344 30.82 6.79 -9.21
CA LEU A 344 31.80 5.71 -9.31
C LEU A 344 31.50 4.75 -10.46
N PHE A 345 30.25 4.32 -10.62
CA PHE A 345 29.82 3.45 -11.73
C PHE A 345 29.94 4.14 -13.10
N ASN A 346 29.72 5.46 -13.15
CA ASN A 346 29.96 6.29 -14.32
C ASN A 346 31.46 6.34 -14.66
N ARG A 347 32.32 6.68 -13.69
CA ARG A 347 33.78 6.67 -13.88
C ARG A 347 34.36 5.32 -14.27
N ALA A 348 33.76 4.23 -13.79
CA ALA A 348 34.16 2.87 -14.13
C ALA A 348 33.73 2.44 -15.55
N GLY A 349 32.92 3.23 -16.26
CA GLY A 349 32.37 2.87 -17.58
C GLY A 349 31.37 1.71 -17.56
N VAL A 350 31.03 1.18 -16.37
CA VAL A 350 30.11 0.05 -16.18
C VAL A 350 28.66 0.49 -16.41
N VAL A 351 28.35 1.75 -16.12
CA VAL A 351 27.06 2.37 -16.40
C VAL A 351 27.34 3.67 -17.15
N SER A 352 27.09 3.68 -18.46
CA SER A 352 26.84 4.95 -19.16
C SER A 352 25.61 5.58 -18.50
N VAL A 353 25.77 6.75 -17.89
CA VAL A 353 24.66 7.41 -17.18
C VAL A 353 23.61 7.84 -18.19
N THR A 354 22.64 6.95 -18.42
CA THR A 354 21.26 7.37 -18.63
C THR A 354 20.84 8.06 -17.35
N GLU A 355 20.87 9.38 -17.36
CA GLU A 355 20.21 10.21 -16.34
C GLU A 355 18.76 9.72 -16.27
N GLY A 356 18.45 8.99 -15.18
CA GLY A 356 17.23 8.21 -15.13
C GLY A 356 16.01 9.08 -14.84
N ASP A 357 14.85 8.43 -14.91
CA ASP A 357 13.50 8.96 -14.68
C ASP A 357 13.40 9.92 -13.46
N GLN A 358 14.25 9.68 -12.47
CA GLN A 358 14.38 10.52 -11.27
C GLN A 358 14.92 11.93 -11.55
N GLN A 359 15.96 12.08 -12.37
CA GLN A 359 16.55 13.39 -12.67
C GLN A 359 15.53 14.26 -13.42
N HIS A 360 14.89 13.73 -14.46
CA HIS A 360 13.84 14.44 -15.19
C HIS A 360 12.68 14.88 -14.27
N PHE A 361 12.28 14.03 -13.32
CA PHE A 361 11.29 14.41 -12.31
C PHE A 361 11.79 15.54 -11.38
N PHE A 362 13.06 15.51 -10.96
CA PHE A 362 13.65 16.59 -10.17
C PHE A 362 13.81 17.89 -10.96
N ASP A 363 14.12 17.82 -12.25
CA ASP A 363 14.21 18.99 -13.13
C ASP A 363 12.83 19.66 -13.27
N ILE A 364 11.76 18.87 -13.45
CA ILE A 364 10.37 19.35 -13.42
C ILE A 364 10.06 19.97 -12.05
N CYS A 365 10.38 19.31 -10.94
CA CYS A 365 10.14 19.85 -9.60
C CYS A 365 10.94 21.14 -9.32
N ALA A 366 12.18 21.24 -9.81
CA ALA A 366 13.04 22.42 -9.67
C ALA A 366 12.51 23.59 -10.53
N HIS A 367 12.07 23.31 -11.75
CA HIS A 367 11.36 24.27 -12.60
C HIS A 367 10.14 24.86 -11.88
N TRP A 368 9.30 24.02 -11.26
CA TRP A 368 8.13 24.50 -10.50
C TRP A 368 8.47 25.23 -9.20
N ALA A 369 9.49 24.78 -8.47
CA ALA A 369 9.80 25.26 -7.12
C ALA A 369 10.71 26.50 -7.10
N LEU A 370 11.62 26.60 -8.08
CA LEU A 370 12.65 27.64 -8.16
C LEU A 370 12.47 28.58 -9.36
N GLN A 371 11.58 28.26 -10.31
CA GLN A 371 11.42 28.98 -11.58
C GLN A 371 12.75 29.07 -12.36
N VAL A 372 13.55 27.99 -12.31
CA VAL A 372 14.83 27.87 -13.01
C VAL A 372 14.64 27.01 -14.26
N ASN A 373 15.14 27.50 -15.39
CA ASN A 373 15.09 26.80 -16.67
C ASN A 373 16.17 25.72 -16.70
N VAL A 374 15.80 24.48 -16.33
CA VAL A 374 16.74 23.36 -16.20
C VAL A 374 17.11 22.76 -17.56
N GLY A 375 16.19 22.79 -18.53
CA GLY A 375 16.43 22.31 -19.89
C GLY A 375 15.16 22.33 -20.74
N PHE A 376 15.32 22.27 -22.08
CA PHE A 376 14.21 22.33 -23.04
C PHE A 376 13.14 21.27 -22.77
N VAL A 377 13.56 20.01 -22.61
CA VAL A 377 12.66 18.88 -22.40
C VAL A 377 11.99 18.92 -21.02
N ALA A 378 12.68 19.43 -19.99
CA ALA A 378 12.07 19.69 -18.69
C ALA A 378 10.97 20.76 -18.80
N HIS A 379 11.21 21.86 -19.51
CA HIS A 379 10.20 22.91 -19.72
C HIS A 379 9.00 22.40 -20.54
N LEU A 380 9.26 21.73 -21.67
CA LEU A 380 8.24 21.08 -22.51
C LEU A 380 7.37 20.08 -21.71
N SER A 381 7.99 19.30 -20.83
CA SER A 381 7.28 18.37 -19.96
C SER A 381 6.46 19.07 -18.87
N ALA A 382 6.94 20.18 -18.30
CA ALA A 382 6.21 20.97 -17.31
C ALA A 382 4.97 21.65 -17.92
N CYS A 383 5.07 22.11 -19.17
CA CYS A 383 3.95 22.68 -19.92
C CYS A 383 2.90 21.65 -20.35
N ASN A 384 3.20 20.35 -20.27
CA ASN A 384 2.20 19.32 -20.50
C ASN A 384 1.12 19.37 -19.39
N PRO A 385 -0.18 19.47 -19.72
CA PRO A 385 -1.26 19.60 -18.71
C PRO A 385 -1.37 18.40 -17.76
N GLN A 386 -0.70 17.27 -18.04
CA GLN A 386 -0.61 16.14 -17.13
C GLN A 386 0.42 16.37 -16.01
N TYR A 387 1.49 17.12 -16.25
CA TYR A 387 2.55 17.42 -15.26
C TYR A 387 2.42 18.82 -14.65
N ALA A 388 1.55 19.67 -15.21
CA ALA A 388 1.10 20.92 -14.62
C ALA A 388 0.72 20.78 -13.14
N ARG A 389 1.09 21.78 -12.32
CA ARG A 389 0.60 21.90 -10.94
C ARG A 389 -0.92 22.06 -10.94
N VAL A 390 -1.60 21.43 -9.98
CA VAL A 390 -3.06 21.57 -9.83
C VAL A 390 -3.38 23.02 -9.50
N ALA A 391 -4.22 23.69 -10.31
CA ALA A 391 -4.54 25.08 -10.08
C ALA A 391 -5.34 25.24 -8.78
N TRP A 392 -5.07 26.30 -8.01
CA TRP A 392 -5.76 26.54 -6.73
C TRP A 392 -7.29 26.62 -6.89
N SER A 393 -7.77 27.11 -8.04
CA SER A 393 -9.19 27.11 -8.41
C SER A 393 -9.78 25.70 -8.52
N GLU A 394 -9.11 24.78 -9.21
CA GLU A 394 -9.52 23.38 -9.34
C GLU A 394 -9.45 22.66 -7.99
N LEU A 395 -8.37 22.87 -7.23
CA LEU A 395 -8.22 22.33 -5.88
C LEU A 395 -9.35 22.81 -4.97
N TRP A 396 -9.70 24.10 -5.03
CA TRP A 396 -10.78 24.65 -4.22
C TRP A 396 -12.14 24.11 -4.66
N GLN A 397 -12.38 23.88 -5.96
CA GLN A 397 -13.58 23.16 -6.43
C GLN A 397 -13.63 21.72 -5.89
N LEU A 398 -12.51 21.00 -5.90
CA LEU A 398 -12.42 19.64 -5.34
C LEU A 398 -12.62 19.63 -3.82
N VAL A 399 -11.99 20.52 -3.07
CA VAL A 399 -12.21 20.66 -1.61
C VAL A 399 -13.67 21.02 -1.32
N LYS A 400 -14.27 21.93 -2.09
CA LYS A 400 -15.67 22.35 -1.95
C LYS A 400 -16.66 21.21 -2.23
N THR A 401 -16.39 20.38 -3.25
CA THR A 401 -17.26 19.25 -3.61
C THR A 401 -17.04 18.03 -2.71
N MET A 402 -15.79 17.71 -2.35
CA MET A 402 -15.40 16.46 -1.68
C MET A 402 -15.29 16.56 -0.16
N ILE A 403 -15.01 17.75 0.39
CA ILE A 403 -14.83 17.95 1.83
C ILE A 403 -15.93 18.85 2.38
N VAL A 404 -16.14 20.03 1.81
CA VAL A 404 -17.10 21.00 2.37
C VAL A 404 -18.53 20.44 2.34
N LYS A 405 -19.00 19.87 1.22
CA LYS A 405 -20.36 19.28 1.15
C LYS A 405 -20.61 18.17 2.21
N PRO A 406 -19.80 17.10 2.32
CA PRO A 406 -20.01 16.08 3.35
C PRO A 406 -19.87 16.61 4.78
N TYR A 407 -18.83 17.42 5.06
CA TYR A 407 -18.58 17.91 6.42
C TYR A 407 -19.57 18.98 6.88
N CYS A 408 -20.14 19.81 5.98
CA CYS A 408 -21.24 20.70 6.33
C CYS A 408 -22.50 19.91 6.71
N MET A 409 -22.85 18.85 5.98
CA MET A 409 -23.99 18.00 6.34
C MET A 409 -23.75 17.25 7.67
N TYR A 410 -22.54 16.74 7.90
CA TYR A 410 -22.14 16.19 9.20
C TYR A 410 -22.24 17.25 10.32
N GLY A 411 -21.80 18.47 10.06
CA GLY A 411 -21.91 19.62 10.96
C GLY A 411 -23.36 19.94 11.34
N VAL A 412 -24.29 19.93 10.37
CA VAL A 412 -25.73 20.11 10.63
C VAL A 412 -26.29 19.01 11.54
N VAL A 413 -25.90 17.75 11.31
CA VAL A 413 -26.31 16.63 12.18
C VAL A 413 -25.74 16.80 13.59
N MET A 414 -24.47 17.16 13.72
CA MET A 414 -23.83 17.43 15.02
C MET A 414 -24.48 18.61 15.75
N LEU A 415 -24.82 19.70 15.05
CA LEU A 415 -25.50 20.87 15.62
C LEU A 415 -26.92 20.53 16.09
N ALA A 416 -27.70 19.80 15.27
CA ALA A 416 -29.02 19.32 15.65
C ALA A 416 -28.99 18.41 16.89
N MET A 417 -27.92 17.61 17.04
CA MET A 417 -27.71 16.78 18.23
C MET A 417 -27.23 17.59 19.44
N PHE A 418 -26.41 18.63 19.26
CA PHE A 418 -26.08 19.57 20.33
C PHE A 418 -27.36 20.22 20.88
N PHE A 419 -28.24 20.74 20.02
CA PHE A 419 -29.54 21.28 20.43
C PHE A 419 -30.44 20.23 21.11
N ARG A 420 -30.52 18.99 20.58
CA ARG A 420 -31.26 17.89 21.25
C ARG A 420 -30.70 17.54 22.62
N ARG A 421 -29.38 17.57 22.79
CA ARG A 421 -28.70 17.24 24.06
C ARG A 421 -28.85 18.37 25.07
N TRP A 422 -28.68 19.62 24.63
CA TRP A 422 -28.94 20.82 25.44
C TRP A 422 -30.39 20.85 25.95
N ARG A 423 -31.36 20.60 25.06
CA ARG A 423 -32.79 20.50 25.42
C ARG A 423 -33.10 19.37 26.41
N LYS A 424 -32.31 18.28 26.42
CA LYS A 424 -32.40 17.20 27.43
C LYS A 424 -31.65 17.50 28.73
N SER A 425 -30.59 18.30 28.69
CA SER A 425 -29.84 18.72 29.88
C SER A 425 -30.56 19.77 30.72
N GLY A 426 -31.54 20.48 30.15
CA GLY A 426 -32.45 21.38 30.87
C GLY A 426 -33.67 20.70 31.53
N ALA A 427 -33.79 19.38 31.45
CA ALA A 427 -34.85 18.65 32.15
C ALA A 427 -34.39 18.32 33.59
N PRO A 428 -35.22 18.58 34.63
CA PRO A 428 -34.87 18.23 36.00
C PRO A 428 -34.69 16.72 36.14
N VAL A 429 -33.70 16.30 36.94
CA VAL A 429 -33.41 14.89 37.23
C VAL A 429 -34.57 14.31 38.04
N SER A 430 -35.56 13.73 37.35
CA SER A 430 -36.70 13.10 37.99
C SER A 430 -36.27 11.80 38.70
N ALA A 431 -36.77 11.63 39.92
CA ALA A 431 -36.45 10.46 40.74
C ALA A 431 -36.90 9.15 40.05
N LEU A 432 -36.10 8.09 40.25
CA LEU A 432 -36.43 6.71 39.86
C LEU A 432 -37.90 6.38 40.14
N THR A 433 -38.64 6.04 39.08
CA THR A 433 -40.06 5.68 39.14
C THR A 433 -40.25 4.44 40.00
N GLU A 434 -41.39 4.31 40.70
CA GLU A 434 -41.69 3.18 41.58
C GLU A 434 -41.49 1.83 40.86
N GLU A 435 -42.02 1.69 39.64
CA GLU A 435 -41.85 0.54 38.75
C GLU A 435 -40.38 0.13 38.52
N GLN A 436 -39.47 1.11 38.44
CA GLN A 436 -38.04 0.83 38.21
C GLN A 436 -37.39 0.24 39.47
N ARG A 437 -37.82 0.67 40.66
CA ARG A 437 -37.36 0.11 41.94
C ARG A 437 -37.91 -1.29 42.15
N GLU A 438 -39.17 -1.53 41.81
CA GLU A 438 -39.79 -2.86 41.87
C GLU A 438 -39.12 -3.84 40.90
N ARG A 439 -38.89 -3.43 39.64
CA ARG A 439 -38.15 -4.24 38.65
C ARG A 439 -36.74 -4.58 39.14
N ALA A 440 -36.02 -3.63 39.73
CA ALA A 440 -34.70 -3.88 40.31
C ALA A 440 -34.74 -4.85 41.51
N ARG A 441 -35.76 -4.76 42.37
CA ARG A 441 -35.97 -5.73 43.46
C ARG A 441 -36.27 -7.12 42.93
N LYS A 442 -37.08 -7.24 41.87
CA LYS A 442 -37.43 -8.54 41.27
C LYS A 442 -36.20 -9.26 40.73
N TYR A 443 -35.32 -8.59 39.99
CA TYR A 443 -34.08 -9.20 39.49
C TYR A 443 -33.14 -9.65 40.62
N VAL A 444 -33.06 -8.91 41.72
CA VAL A 444 -32.27 -9.31 42.90
C VAL A 444 -32.89 -10.51 43.62
N LEU A 445 -34.22 -10.65 43.63
CA LEU A 445 -34.89 -11.83 44.17
C LEU A 445 -34.68 -13.06 43.27
N GLU A 446 -34.75 -12.90 41.95
CA GLU A 446 -34.46 -13.95 40.96
C GLU A 446 -33.00 -14.44 41.12
N ASP A 447 -32.00 -13.54 41.12
CA ASP A 447 -30.59 -13.89 41.38
C ASP A 447 -30.39 -14.59 42.76
N PHE A 448 -31.13 -14.19 43.81
CA PHE A 448 -31.00 -14.75 45.16
C PHE A 448 -31.53 -16.19 45.24
N ILE A 449 -32.65 -16.48 44.60
CA ILE A 449 -33.24 -17.83 44.53
C ILE A 449 -32.32 -18.76 43.73
N GLU A 450 -31.77 -18.28 42.60
CA GLU A 450 -30.79 -19.03 41.79
C GLU A 450 -29.47 -19.29 42.54
N GLU A 451 -28.96 -18.33 43.31
CA GLU A 451 -27.67 -18.48 44.02
C GLU A 451 -27.74 -19.39 45.25
N HIS A 452 -28.85 -19.38 45.99
CA HIS A 452 -28.97 -20.06 47.28
C HIS A 452 -29.80 -21.34 47.26
N PHE A 453 -30.36 -21.75 46.11
CA PHE A 453 -31.19 -22.96 45.95
C PHE A 453 -32.37 -23.04 46.96
N VAL A 454 -32.90 -21.89 47.36
CA VAL A 454 -33.97 -21.78 48.36
C VAL A 454 -35.30 -22.21 47.74
N SER A 455 -35.96 -23.22 48.31
CA SER A 455 -37.31 -23.60 47.87
C SER A 455 -38.34 -22.54 48.29
N MET A 456 -39.48 -22.47 47.58
CA MET A 456 -40.54 -21.50 47.89
C MET A 456 -41.07 -21.62 49.33
N SER A 457 -41.01 -22.81 49.94
CA SER A 457 -41.35 -23.04 51.35
C SER A 457 -40.30 -22.48 52.31
N ASP A 458 -39.02 -22.56 51.96
CA ASP A 458 -37.90 -22.18 52.83
C ASP A 458 -37.70 -20.67 52.92
N MET A 459 -38.26 -19.88 51.98
CA MET A 459 -38.26 -18.41 52.07
C MET A 459 -38.82 -17.89 53.40
N SER A 460 -39.74 -18.65 54.02
CA SER A 460 -40.35 -18.32 55.32
C SER A 460 -39.40 -18.42 56.52
N SER A 461 -38.18 -18.95 56.33
CA SER A 461 -37.19 -19.03 57.42
C SER A 461 -36.67 -17.65 57.81
N LYS A 462 -36.49 -17.41 59.12
CA LYS A 462 -35.88 -16.17 59.66
C LYS A 462 -34.43 -15.95 59.23
N GLU A 463 -33.80 -16.94 58.59
CA GLU A 463 -32.42 -16.87 58.12
C GLU A 463 -32.34 -16.43 56.66
N THR A 464 -33.15 -17.03 55.77
CA THR A 464 -33.32 -16.57 54.38
C THR A 464 -33.83 -15.14 54.31
N GLU A 465 -34.78 -14.76 55.18
CA GLU A 465 -35.30 -13.39 55.27
C GLU A 465 -34.17 -12.37 55.58
N LYS A 466 -33.29 -12.67 56.55
CA LYS A 466 -32.14 -11.82 56.91
C LYS A 466 -31.13 -11.71 55.77
N GLN A 467 -30.88 -12.81 55.04
CA GLN A 467 -29.96 -12.81 53.91
C GLN A 467 -30.52 -12.00 52.73
N LEU A 468 -31.81 -12.16 52.39
CA LEU A 468 -32.48 -11.37 51.36
C LEU A 468 -32.52 -9.87 51.70
N TYR A 469 -32.78 -9.53 52.97
CA TYR A 469 -32.74 -8.15 53.45
C TYR A 469 -31.35 -7.51 53.28
N LYS A 470 -30.27 -8.29 53.43
CA LYS A 470 -28.89 -7.84 53.15
C LYS A 470 -28.70 -7.51 51.66
N CYS A 471 -29.23 -8.33 50.75
CA CYS A 471 -29.20 -8.04 49.31
C CYS A 471 -30.00 -6.78 48.94
N PHE A 472 -31.20 -6.59 49.49
CA PHE A 472 -31.96 -5.35 49.27
C PHE A 472 -31.30 -4.11 49.88
N ARG A 473 -30.58 -4.24 51.01
CA ARG A 473 -29.78 -3.16 51.57
C ARG A 473 -28.61 -2.78 50.66
N LEU A 474 -27.96 -3.76 50.01
CA LEU A 474 -26.91 -3.52 49.01
C LEU A 474 -27.47 -2.89 47.73
N LEU A 475 -28.64 -3.32 47.25
CA LEU A 475 -29.33 -2.69 46.11
C LEU A 475 -29.68 -1.23 46.42
N LYS A 476 -30.15 -0.94 47.64
CA LYS A 476 -30.44 0.44 48.09
C LYS A 476 -29.17 1.30 48.17
N SER A 477 -28.01 0.75 48.55
CA SER A 477 -26.73 1.49 48.50
C SER A 477 -26.15 1.63 47.09
N CYS A 478 -26.73 0.95 46.10
CA CYS A 478 -26.39 1.08 44.67
C CYS A 478 -27.40 1.96 43.91
N ASP A 479 -28.23 2.75 44.59
CA ASP A 479 -29.24 3.63 43.98
C ASP A 479 -30.28 2.88 43.10
N TYR A 480 -30.58 1.61 43.43
CA TYR A 480 -31.38 0.69 42.61
C TYR A 480 -30.80 0.38 41.21
N ASP A 481 -29.53 0.70 40.94
CA ASP A 481 -28.80 0.26 39.74
C ASP A 481 -28.34 -1.20 39.90
N TYR A 482 -28.99 -2.08 39.14
CA TYR A 482 -28.74 -3.53 39.12
C TYR A 482 -27.33 -3.90 38.60
N GLU A 483 -26.78 -3.15 37.65
CA GLU A 483 -25.42 -3.36 37.13
C GLU A 483 -24.38 -3.01 38.20
N ARG A 484 -24.64 -1.95 38.97
CA ARG A 484 -23.79 -1.52 40.10
C ARG A 484 -23.90 -2.52 41.26
N TYR A 485 -25.11 -3.01 41.55
CA TYR A 485 -25.34 -4.10 42.51
C TYR A 485 -24.53 -5.36 42.14
N LYS A 486 -24.61 -5.86 40.90
CA LYS A 486 -23.85 -7.06 40.47
C LYS A 486 -22.34 -6.89 40.62
N ARG A 487 -21.79 -5.69 40.35
CA ARG A 487 -20.37 -5.40 40.58
C ARG A 487 -20.00 -5.37 42.07
N ALA A 488 -20.85 -4.78 42.92
CA ALA A 488 -20.65 -4.73 44.37
C ALA A 488 -20.76 -6.11 45.04
N GLN A 489 -21.71 -6.95 44.59
CA GLN A 489 -21.83 -8.34 45.02
C GLN A 489 -20.61 -9.17 44.60
N ALA A 490 -20.11 -8.96 43.37
CA ALA A 490 -18.90 -9.61 42.86
C ALA A 490 -17.61 -9.16 43.56
N SER A 491 -17.53 -7.94 44.10
CA SER A 491 -16.42 -7.54 44.98
C SER A 491 -16.55 -8.17 46.37
N LEU A 492 -17.75 -8.19 46.96
CA LEU A 492 -17.98 -8.83 48.26
C LEU A 492 -17.66 -10.34 48.25
N ARG A 493 -18.03 -11.08 47.19
CA ARG A 493 -17.64 -12.50 47.03
C ARG A 493 -16.12 -12.69 46.87
N LYS A 494 -15.35 -11.66 46.48
CA LYS A 494 -13.88 -11.72 46.38
C LYS A 494 -13.16 -11.33 47.67
N GLU A 495 -13.86 -10.76 48.65
CA GLU A 495 -13.29 -10.29 49.93
C GLU A 495 -13.53 -11.22 51.12
N GLN A 496 -14.11 -12.41 50.91
CA GLN A 496 -14.21 -13.47 51.95
C GLN A 496 -13.09 -14.55 51.85
N PRO A 497 -11.94 -14.35 52.50
CA PRO A 497 -11.10 -15.45 53.00
C PRO A 497 -10.77 -15.28 54.49
N PRO A 498 -10.95 -16.35 55.31
CA PRO A 498 -9.84 -17.29 55.44
C PRO A 498 -10.16 -18.73 54.99
N ALA A 499 -11.42 -19.17 55.12
CA ALA A 499 -11.80 -20.58 54.97
C ALA A 499 -11.43 -21.23 53.62
N ARG A 500 -11.43 -20.47 52.52
CA ARG A 500 -11.01 -20.99 51.20
C ARG A 500 -9.50 -21.26 51.14
N ASP A 501 -8.69 -20.39 51.73
CA ASP A 501 -7.24 -20.54 51.70
C ASP A 501 -6.80 -21.63 52.67
N ASP A 502 -7.45 -21.75 53.84
CA ASP A 502 -7.30 -22.87 54.77
C ASP A 502 -7.68 -24.20 54.11
N PHE A 503 -8.85 -24.29 53.47
CA PHE A 503 -9.29 -25.49 52.73
C PHE A 503 -8.33 -25.87 51.59
N MET A 504 -7.79 -24.89 50.86
CA MET A 504 -6.75 -25.13 49.84
C MET A 504 -5.40 -25.52 50.45
N GLN A 505 -5.09 -25.11 51.69
CA GLN A 505 -3.92 -25.58 52.44
C GLN A 505 -4.11 -27.02 52.93
N ASP A 506 -5.29 -27.38 53.42
CA ASP A 506 -5.58 -28.73 53.89
C ASP A 506 -5.67 -29.73 52.73
N ILE A 507 -6.20 -29.36 51.56
CA ILE A 507 -6.08 -30.16 50.33
C ILE A 507 -4.61 -30.38 49.95
N LYS A 508 -3.74 -29.37 50.11
CA LYS A 508 -2.30 -29.51 49.86
C LYS A 508 -1.62 -30.42 50.89
N ARG A 509 -1.99 -30.33 52.18
CA ARG A 509 -1.50 -31.22 53.25
C ARG A 509 -1.93 -32.66 53.02
N LEU A 510 -3.20 -32.90 52.69
CA LEU A 510 -3.74 -34.22 52.35
C LEU A 510 -3.02 -34.83 51.14
N ARG A 511 -2.83 -34.08 50.05
CA ARG A 511 -2.02 -34.54 48.90
C ARG A 511 -0.58 -34.86 49.28
N ALA A 512 0.04 -34.07 50.17
CA ALA A 512 1.39 -34.34 50.65
C ALA A 512 1.47 -35.60 51.54
N GLN A 513 0.48 -35.84 52.40
CA GLN A 513 0.38 -37.07 53.19
C GLN A 513 0.16 -38.30 52.30
N ILE A 514 -0.76 -38.24 51.34
CA ILE A 514 -1.01 -39.34 50.39
C ILE A 514 0.26 -39.70 49.62
N ASN A 515 1.01 -38.69 49.12
CA ASN A 515 2.29 -38.94 48.45
C ASN A 515 3.39 -39.50 49.38
N ARG A 516 3.45 -39.09 50.66
CA ARG A 516 4.39 -39.70 51.61
C ARG A 516 4.03 -41.15 51.89
N ASN A 517 2.75 -41.45 52.10
CA ASN A 517 2.29 -42.81 52.39
C ASN A 517 2.48 -43.74 51.18
N SER A 518 2.22 -43.28 49.96
CA SER A 518 2.46 -44.08 48.74
C SER A 518 3.95 -44.31 48.48
N VAL A 519 4.82 -43.34 48.77
CA VAL A 519 6.29 -43.53 48.74
C VAL A 519 6.76 -44.49 49.83
N LYS A 520 6.18 -44.44 51.04
CA LYS A 520 6.53 -45.36 52.13
C LYS A 520 6.12 -46.79 51.80
N GLN A 521 4.89 -47.03 51.34
CA GLN A 521 4.43 -48.33 50.87
C GLN A 521 5.24 -48.86 49.67
N ARG A 522 5.69 -47.99 48.76
CA ARG A 522 6.60 -48.39 47.67
C ARG A 522 7.98 -48.80 48.18
N LYS A 523 8.51 -48.16 49.23
CA LYS A 523 9.77 -48.57 49.87
C LYS A 523 9.63 -49.86 50.65
N GLU A 524 8.56 -50.02 51.42
CA GLU A 524 8.25 -51.23 52.19
C GLU A 524 8.13 -52.44 51.24
N ARG A 525 7.31 -52.35 50.18
CA ARG A 525 7.23 -53.40 49.15
C ARG A 525 8.58 -53.65 48.46
N ALA A 526 9.35 -52.62 48.14
CA ALA A 526 10.67 -52.79 47.51
C ALA A 526 11.73 -53.41 48.44
N GLN A 527 11.50 -53.38 49.76
CA GLN A 527 12.36 -54.02 50.75
C GLN A 527 11.92 -55.47 51.00
N GLU A 528 10.62 -55.73 51.13
CA GLU A 528 10.05 -57.09 51.17
C GLU A 528 10.40 -57.89 49.90
N THR A 529 10.37 -57.27 48.72
CA THR A 529 10.76 -57.93 47.45
C THR A 529 12.28 -58.19 47.35
N LYS A 530 13.11 -57.54 48.18
CA LYS A 530 14.56 -57.80 48.24
C LYS A 530 14.92 -58.85 49.29
N GLU A 531 14.21 -58.90 50.40
CA GLU A 531 14.42 -59.92 51.44
C GLU A 531 13.84 -61.28 51.01
N ALA A 532 12.74 -61.30 50.25
CA ALA A 532 12.15 -62.54 49.70
C ALA A 532 12.89 -63.13 48.48
N ALA A 533 13.91 -62.45 47.93
CA ALA A 533 14.64 -62.91 46.75
C ALA A 533 15.80 -63.89 47.05
N THR A 534 15.92 -64.33 48.31
CA THR A 534 17.07 -65.12 48.79
C THR A 534 16.63 -66.37 49.56
N ASP A 535 15.72 -67.18 49.00
CA ASP A 535 15.68 -68.65 49.21
C ASP A 535 14.58 -69.35 48.38
N GLY A 536 14.88 -70.56 47.89
CA GLY A 536 13.92 -71.66 47.66
C GLY A 536 12.85 -71.52 46.55
N ALA A 537 13.03 -72.26 45.44
CA ALA A 537 12.02 -72.38 44.38
C ALA A 537 11.20 -73.69 44.45
N SER A 538 9.88 -73.62 44.25
CA SER A 538 9.08 -74.69 43.61
C SER A 538 7.66 -74.24 43.22
N THR A 539 7.22 -74.67 42.03
CA THR A 539 5.93 -74.53 41.33
C THR A 539 4.78 -75.39 41.93
N PRO A 540 3.53 -75.43 41.37
CA PRO A 540 2.83 -74.57 40.38
C PRO A 540 1.40 -74.21 40.89
N THR A 541 0.36 -74.33 40.04
CA THR A 541 -1.10 -74.17 40.27
C THR A 541 -1.54 -72.76 40.67
N GLU A 542 -2.68 -72.22 40.30
CA GLU A 542 -3.77 -72.43 39.32
C GLU A 542 -4.80 -71.33 39.69
N GLU A 543 -5.79 -71.04 38.85
CA GLU A 543 -6.98 -70.26 39.27
C GLU A 543 -6.69 -68.79 39.74
N GLU A 544 -7.62 -67.86 39.83
CA GLU A 544 -8.94 -67.67 39.21
C GLU A 544 -9.18 -66.14 39.25
N ASP A 545 -9.90 -65.58 38.28
CA ASP A 545 -10.92 -64.53 38.50
C ASP A 545 -10.56 -63.18 39.18
N LYS A 546 -11.40 -62.13 39.20
CA LYS A 546 -12.71 -61.81 38.57
C LYS A 546 -12.73 -60.27 38.39
N ASP A 547 -13.25 -59.79 37.26
CA ASP A 547 -14.20 -58.66 37.06
C ASP A 547 -14.12 -57.31 37.85
N PRO A 548 -14.71 -56.19 37.36
CA PRO A 548 -15.30 -55.92 36.04
C PRO A 548 -14.88 -54.57 35.37
N GLU A 549 -15.43 -54.34 34.15
CA GLU A 549 -15.71 -53.04 33.50
C GLU A 549 -14.57 -52.11 33.01
N ALA A 550 -14.22 -52.25 31.71
CA ALA A 550 -13.92 -51.12 30.80
C ALA A 550 -14.00 -51.49 29.29
N GLU A 551 -15.10 -52.11 28.86
CA GLU A 551 -15.59 -51.95 27.46
C GLU A 551 -16.06 -50.48 27.26
N SER A 552 -16.08 -49.84 26.09
CA SER A 552 -15.77 -50.22 24.70
C SER A 552 -15.48 -48.97 23.85
N GLU A 553 -14.75 -49.12 22.74
CA GLU A 553 -14.68 -48.19 21.58
C GLU A 553 -14.02 -46.79 21.76
N SER A 554 -13.13 -46.30 20.87
CA SER A 554 -12.55 -46.87 19.65
C SER A 554 -11.25 -46.16 19.17
N LYS A 555 -10.38 -46.91 18.45
CA LYS A 555 -9.52 -46.54 17.28
C LYS A 555 -8.87 -45.12 17.27
N LYS A 556 -7.55 -44.90 17.12
CA LYS A 556 -6.39 -45.59 16.46
C LYS A 556 -5.07 -45.04 17.06
N LYS A 557 -3.99 -45.84 17.28
CA LYS A 557 -2.80 -46.07 16.39
C LYS A 557 -2.15 -44.76 15.84
N ASN A 558 -0.84 -44.46 15.96
CA ASN A 558 0.43 -45.20 16.23
C ASN A 558 1.37 -44.37 17.17
N GLN A 559 2.32 -44.89 17.98
CA GLN A 559 3.66 -45.48 17.66
C GLN A 559 4.62 -44.45 16.98
N GLU A 560 5.88 -44.19 17.37
CA GLU A 560 6.94 -44.93 18.12
C GLU A 560 7.89 -44.03 18.99
N PRO A 561 8.74 -44.58 19.90
CA PRO A 561 9.69 -43.82 20.75
C PRO A 561 11.20 -44.22 20.64
N GLY A 562 12.09 -43.38 21.20
CA GLY A 562 13.51 -43.67 21.55
C GLY A 562 14.43 -42.45 21.45
N SER A 563 15.61 -42.31 22.09
CA SER A 563 16.23 -42.94 23.29
C SER A 563 17.62 -42.28 23.54
N GLY A 564 18.15 -42.27 24.78
CA GLY A 564 19.48 -41.72 25.17
C GLY A 564 19.38 -40.39 25.95
N GLU A 565 19.72 -40.29 27.25
CA GLU A 565 21.05 -40.38 27.91
C GLU A 565 21.91 -39.11 27.64
N THR A 566 22.61 -38.45 28.58
CA THR A 566 23.29 -38.95 29.81
C THR A 566 23.33 -37.89 30.95
N GLU A 567 23.61 -38.30 32.18
CA GLU A 567 23.69 -37.49 33.42
C GLU A 567 25.13 -37.01 33.79
N THR A 568 25.24 -35.94 34.58
CA THR A 568 26.17 -35.70 35.73
C THR A 568 25.96 -34.26 36.23
N GLU A 569 25.44 -33.96 37.42
CA GLU A 569 25.93 -34.17 38.81
C GLU A 569 27.30 -33.56 39.16
N SER A 570 27.29 -32.51 40.00
CA SER A 570 27.85 -32.54 41.36
C SER A 570 27.60 -31.21 42.08
N ALA A 571 27.59 -31.21 43.42
CA ALA A 571 27.23 -30.07 44.27
C ALA A 571 28.28 -29.80 45.35
N ALA A 572 28.42 -28.53 45.78
CA ALA A 572 29.08 -28.16 47.04
C ALA A 572 28.56 -26.80 47.57
N ASP A 573 27.96 -26.85 48.75
CA ASP A 573 27.75 -25.78 49.75
C ASP A 573 28.75 -26.11 50.92
N PRO A 574 28.85 -25.43 52.10
CA PRO A 574 28.13 -24.24 52.60
C PRO A 574 28.96 -23.22 53.46
N THR A 575 28.24 -22.29 54.09
CA THR A 575 28.40 -21.72 55.47
C THR A 575 29.29 -20.50 55.82
N GLU A 576 28.62 -19.48 56.42
CA GLU A 576 28.96 -18.66 57.62
C GLU A 576 30.20 -17.72 57.65
N THR A 577 30.12 -16.38 57.83
CA THR A 577 29.67 -15.61 59.03
C THR A 577 29.73 -14.07 58.80
N PRO A 578 28.90 -13.23 59.49
CA PRO A 578 29.11 -11.76 59.68
C PRO A 578 29.24 -11.36 61.18
N PRO A 579 29.76 -10.15 61.57
CA PRO A 579 28.85 -9.02 61.92
C PRO A 579 29.40 -7.54 62.01
N SER A 580 28.50 -6.57 61.72
CA SER A 580 28.21 -5.30 62.47
C SER A 580 29.14 -4.05 62.56
N ARG A 581 28.46 -2.88 62.78
CA ARG A 581 28.89 -1.50 63.18
C ARG A 581 29.43 -0.57 62.07
N SER A 582 29.21 0.76 62.05
CA SER A 582 28.21 1.73 62.62
C SER A 582 28.52 3.16 62.09
N ALA A 583 27.72 4.20 62.42
CA ALA A 583 27.93 5.66 62.17
C ALA A 583 27.76 6.19 60.71
N ASP A 584 27.28 7.42 60.41
CA ASP A 584 26.71 8.54 61.20
C ASP A 584 25.88 9.54 60.30
N ASN A 585 25.03 10.38 60.92
CA ASN A 585 24.54 11.76 60.55
C ASN A 585 23.64 11.96 59.27
N GLU A 586 22.74 12.97 59.15
CA GLU A 586 22.32 14.14 59.98
C GLU A 586 20.90 14.67 59.55
N GLU A 587 20.19 15.38 60.47
CA GLU A 587 19.14 16.45 60.33
C GLU A 587 17.87 16.23 59.44
N GLU A 588 16.60 16.42 59.85
CA GLU A 588 15.82 17.39 60.70
C GLU A 588 15.11 18.54 59.93
N GLU A 589 13.76 18.56 59.99
CA GLU A 589 12.93 19.70 60.48
C GLU A 589 11.42 19.34 60.50
N GLU A 590 10.69 19.86 61.48
CA GLU A 590 9.25 19.65 61.73
C GLU A 590 8.42 20.92 61.41
N GLU A 591 7.09 20.82 61.28
CA GLU A 591 6.22 21.75 62.04
C GLU A 591 4.74 21.28 62.25
N HIS A 592 4.36 21.28 63.54
CA HIS A 592 3.08 21.53 64.24
C HIS A 592 1.67 21.48 63.57
N SER A 593 0.54 21.34 64.30
CA SER A 593 0.07 20.47 65.41
C SER A 593 -1.17 21.10 66.09
N ALA A 594 -2.22 20.30 66.43
CA ALA A 594 -3.17 20.49 67.56
C ALA A 594 -4.27 19.39 67.53
N THR A 595 -4.37 18.39 68.43
CA THR A 595 -4.92 18.38 69.82
C THR A 595 -6.39 18.82 69.95
N ALA A 596 -7.29 18.24 70.76
CA ALA A 596 -7.30 17.10 71.73
C ALA A 596 -8.79 16.89 72.19
N ALA A 597 -9.27 15.87 72.92
CA ALA A 597 -8.88 14.48 73.28
C ALA A 597 -10.11 13.82 74.01
N GLY A 598 -10.13 12.51 74.32
CA GLY A 598 -11.22 11.92 75.13
C GLY A 598 -11.30 10.37 75.27
N CYS A 599 -10.56 9.82 76.25
CA CYS A 599 -10.69 8.56 77.02
C CYS A 599 -11.71 7.43 76.66
N GLY A 600 -11.43 6.13 76.89
CA GLY A 600 -10.17 5.50 77.36
C GLY A 600 -10.24 4.01 77.78
N SER A 601 -9.03 3.41 77.90
CA SER A 601 -8.62 2.20 78.68
C SER A 601 -8.88 0.73 78.23
N ASN A 602 -7.79 -0.04 78.35
CA ASN A 602 -7.67 -1.46 78.78
C ASN A 602 -7.72 -2.68 77.80
N SER A 603 -6.65 -2.76 76.99
CA SER A 603 -5.66 -3.87 76.97
C SER A 603 -6.06 -5.36 77.11
N SER A 604 -5.94 -6.10 76.00
CA SER A 604 -5.01 -7.26 75.80
C SER A 604 -5.28 -7.89 74.42
N GLY A 605 -4.35 -8.47 73.67
CA GLY A 605 -2.90 -8.58 73.87
C GLY A 605 -2.27 -9.59 72.91
N HIS A 606 -2.12 -9.27 71.61
CA HIS A 606 -1.23 -10.05 70.73
C HIS A 606 -0.57 -9.22 69.62
N ARG A 607 0.77 -9.32 69.55
CA ARG A 607 1.64 -8.62 68.59
C ARG A 607 1.43 -9.13 67.16
N GLN A 608 1.00 -8.26 66.24
CA GLN A 608 1.09 -8.53 64.80
C GLN A 608 2.29 -7.81 64.18
N ARG A 609 3.16 -8.59 63.55
CA ARG A 609 4.47 -8.15 63.02
C ARG A 609 4.27 -7.50 61.65
N LYS A 610 4.62 -6.21 61.49
CA LYS A 610 4.60 -5.53 60.18
C LYS A 610 5.48 -6.28 59.18
N ARG A 611 4.90 -6.72 58.06
CA ARG A 611 5.63 -7.06 56.83
C ARG A 611 4.90 -6.47 55.63
N SER A 612 5.55 -5.54 54.96
CA SER A 612 5.07 -4.85 53.77
C SER A 612 5.06 -5.80 52.57
N SER A 613 3.89 -6.34 52.22
CA SER A 613 3.69 -6.97 50.91
C SER A 613 3.08 -5.95 49.95
N SER A 614 3.89 -5.42 49.04
CA SER A 614 3.43 -4.65 47.88
C SER A 614 2.38 -5.46 47.11
N ARG A 615 1.10 -5.09 47.25
CA ARG A 615 -0.04 -5.83 46.71
C ARG A 615 -0.18 -5.49 45.23
N ARG A 616 0.59 -6.20 44.40
CA ARG A 616 0.67 -6.05 42.94
C ARG A 616 -0.73 -6.14 42.32
N SER A 617 -1.34 -4.99 42.05
CA SER A 617 -2.65 -4.90 41.41
C SER A 617 -2.54 -5.41 39.98
N SER A 618 -3.27 -6.49 39.68
CA SER A 618 -3.33 -7.07 38.34
C SER A 618 -4.25 -6.23 37.42
N VAL A 619 -3.84 -5.00 37.14
CA VAL A 619 -4.42 -4.19 36.07
C VAL A 619 -3.85 -4.71 34.76
N VAL A 620 -4.61 -5.54 34.06
CA VAL A 620 -4.30 -5.92 32.67
C VAL A 620 -4.45 -4.66 31.81
N PRO A 621 -3.38 -4.09 31.24
CA PRO A 621 -3.50 -2.92 30.40
C PRO A 621 -4.20 -3.29 29.09
N THR A 622 -4.90 -2.32 28.51
CA THR A 622 -5.68 -2.42 27.26
C THR A 622 -4.77 -2.49 26.02
N ALA A 623 -3.87 -3.46 25.95
CA ALA A 623 -2.95 -3.67 24.83
C ALA A 623 -3.68 -3.76 23.47
N ASN A 624 -4.90 -4.31 23.45
CA ASN A 624 -5.70 -4.42 22.23
C ASN A 624 -6.14 -3.07 21.61
N ALA A 625 -6.08 -1.96 22.35
CA ALA A 625 -6.54 -0.64 21.87
C ALA A 625 -5.46 0.18 21.16
N GLN A 626 -4.19 0.07 21.57
CA GLN A 626 -3.10 0.82 20.94
C GLN A 626 -2.63 0.18 19.64
N ILE A 627 -2.68 -1.14 19.56
CA ILE A 627 -2.01 -1.88 18.50
C ILE A 627 -2.83 -1.87 17.19
N LEU A 628 -4.16 -1.79 17.27
CA LEU A 628 -5.05 -1.63 16.10
C LEU A 628 -4.74 -0.35 15.30
N ASN A 629 -4.16 0.68 15.94
CA ASN A 629 -3.91 1.99 15.32
C ASN A 629 -2.85 1.96 14.22
N MET A 630 -1.89 1.02 14.23
CA MET A 630 -0.73 1.06 13.34
C MET A 630 -1.11 0.94 11.85
N HIS A 631 -2.16 0.17 11.53
CA HIS A 631 -2.70 0.06 10.16
C HIS A 631 -3.32 1.36 9.66
N TYR A 632 -4.13 1.99 10.51
CA TYR A 632 -4.80 3.25 10.21
C TYR A 632 -3.78 4.38 10.07
N VAL A 633 -2.79 4.45 10.98
CA VAL A 633 -1.69 5.41 10.94
C VAL A 633 -0.88 5.24 9.65
N TYR A 634 -0.50 4.01 9.28
CA TYR A 634 0.15 3.75 8.00
C TYR A 634 -0.69 4.25 6.82
N SER A 635 -1.93 3.78 6.71
CA SER A 635 -2.78 4.07 5.54
C SER A 635 -3.05 5.57 5.42
N PHE A 636 -3.29 6.26 6.54
CA PHE A 636 -3.50 7.70 6.62
C PHE A 636 -2.24 8.50 6.25
N LEU A 637 -1.06 8.12 6.74
CA LEU A 637 0.20 8.74 6.34
C LEU A 637 0.49 8.52 4.85
N GLN A 638 0.20 7.34 4.32
CA GLN A 638 0.33 7.02 2.89
C GLN A 638 -0.58 7.92 2.03
N MET A 639 -1.83 8.12 2.47
CA MET A 639 -2.78 9.04 1.83
C MET A 639 -2.29 10.49 1.88
N LEU A 640 -1.78 10.95 3.03
CA LEU A 640 -1.25 12.30 3.18
C LEU A 640 -0.07 12.53 2.22
N VAL A 641 0.86 11.59 2.12
CA VAL A 641 2.00 11.67 1.21
C VAL A 641 1.56 11.61 -0.26
N PHE A 642 0.59 10.76 -0.62
CA PHE A 642 0.03 10.74 -1.98
C PHE A 642 -0.71 12.03 -2.34
N THR A 643 -1.40 12.66 -1.39
CA THR A 643 -1.96 14.00 -1.59
C THR A 643 -0.85 15.00 -1.86
N LEU A 644 0.20 15.08 -1.03
CA LEU A 644 1.31 16.01 -1.23
C LEU A 644 2.00 15.82 -2.60
N ILE A 645 2.25 14.58 -3.01
CA ILE A 645 2.84 14.26 -4.33
C ILE A 645 1.89 14.66 -5.47
N GLY A 646 0.61 14.33 -5.37
CA GLY A 646 -0.36 14.64 -6.40
C GLY A 646 -0.73 16.14 -6.52
N LEU A 647 -0.53 16.91 -5.44
CA LEU A 647 -0.58 18.38 -5.48
C LEU A 647 0.61 18.98 -6.23
N ALA A 648 1.78 18.35 -6.13
CA ALA A 648 2.97 18.75 -6.90
C ALA A 648 2.86 18.35 -8.38
N VAL A 649 2.33 17.15 -8.68
CA VAL A 649 2.23 16.60 -10.05
C VAL A 649 0.84 16.00 -10.29
N ARG A 650 0.03 16.69 -11.12
CA ARG A 650 -1.35 16.29 -11.43
C ARG A 650 -1.49 14.85 -11.93
N LYS A 651 -0.53 14.35 -12.74
CA LYS A 651 -0.51 12.96 -13.24
C LYS A 651 -0.58 11.94 -12.11
N LEU A 652 -0.05 12.24 -10.91
CA LEU A 652 -0.03 11.33 -9.77
C LEU A 652 -1.20 11.52 -8.78
N PHE A 653 -2.08 12.50 -9.02
CA PHE A 653 -3.15 12.86 -8.07
C PHE A 653 -4.23 11.77 -7.90
N PHE A 654 -4.38 10.87 -8.88
CA PHE A 654 -5.25 9.69 -8.77
C PHE A 654 -4.86 8.76 -7.60
N LEU A 655 -3.57 8.73 -7.19
CA LEU A 655 -3.11 7.91 -6.06
C LEU A 655 -3.76 8.36 -4.76
N SER A 656 -3.93 9.68 -4.59
CA SER A 656 -4.61 10.26 -3.43
C SER A 656 -6.09 9.85 -3.39
N PHE A 657 -6.81 9.96 -4.51
CA PHE A 657 -8.21 9.53 -4.59
C PHE A 657 -8.39 8.02 -4.37
N THR A 658 -7.53 7.18 -4.95
CA THR A 658 -7.63 5.72 -4.79
C THR A 658 -7.42 5.30 -3.34
N GLN A 659 -6.35 5.82 -2.70
CA GLN A 659 -6.07 5.57 -1.28
C GLN A 659 -7.13 6.23 -0.37
N GLY A 660 -7.71 7.35 -0.78
CA GLY A 660 -8.85 8.00 -0.14
C GLY A 660 -10.09 7.11 -0.12
N CYS A 661 -10.42 6.43 -1.22
CA CYS A 661 -11.55 5.49 -1.29
C CYS A 661 -11.37 4.28 -0.34
N VAL A 662 -10.13 3.86 -0.10
CA VAL A 662 -9.79 2.79 0.86
C VAL A 662 -9.94 3.23 2.32
N ILE A 663 -9.62 4.50 2.63
CA ILE A 663 -9.61 5.04 4.00
C ILE A 663 -10.94 5.67 4.40
N ALA A 664 -11.69 6.27 3.48
CA ALA A 664 -12.99 6.85 3.75
C ALA A 664 -13.95 5.90 4.52
N PRO A 665 -14.05 4.58 4.25
CA PRO A 665 -14.87 3.69 5.08
C PRO A 665 -14.37 3.51 6.54
N THR A 666 -13.14 3.91 6.86
CA THR A 666 -12.63 3.89 8.25
C THR A 666 -13.19 5.01 9.12
N VAL A 667 -13.72 6.08 8.52
CA VAL A 667 -14.50 7.11 9.25
C VAL A 667 -15.74 6.49 9.90
N CYS A 668 -16.27 5.42 9.30
CA CYS A 668 -17.38 4.62 9.81
C CYS A 668 -16.93 3.45 10.72
N SER A 669 -15.64 3.36 11.09
CA SER A 669 -15.12 2.28 11.94
C SER A 669 -15.38 2.51 13.44
N LYS A 670 -15.07 1.50 14.26
CA LYS A 670 -15.22 1.52 15.72
C LYS A 670 -14.44 2.65 16.42
N LEU A 671 -13.42 3.21 15.76
CA LEU A 671 -12.49 4.18 16.34
C LEU A 671 -13.18 5.46 16.86
N TRP A 672 -14.27 5.90 16.20
CA TRP A 672 -15.03 7.10 16.58
C TRP A 672 -16.31 6.80 17.38
N TYR A 673 -16.87 5.58 17.29
CA TYR A 673 -18.22 5.26 17.81
C TYR A 673 -18.23 4.22 18.94
N HIS A 674 -17.54 4.53 20.04
CA HIS A 674 -17.44 3.61 21.19
C HIS A 674 -18.76 3.37 21.97
N ARG A 675 -19.80 4.22 21.83
CA ARG A 675 -20.96 4.19 22.77
C ARG A 675 -22.38 4.27 22.18
N GLN A 676 -22.57 4.60 20.90
CA GLN A 676 -23.88 4.48 20.23
C GLN A 676 -23.70 3.85 18.85
N ARG A 677 -23.94 2.53 18.78
CA ARG A 677 -23.24 1.64 17.83
C ARG A 677 -23.85 1.55 16.43
N ASN A 678 -25.18 1.67 16.29
CA ASN A 678 -25.86 1.34 15.03
C ASN A 678 -26.49 2.58 14.36
N ILE A 679 -27.29 3.37 15.09
CA ILE A 679 -28.00 4.54 14.51
C ILE A 679 -27.01 5.59 13.98
N PHE A 680 -25.97 5.91 14.76
CA PHE A 680 -24.93 6.86 14.36
C PHE A 680 -24.16 6.39 13.12
N TRP A 681 -23.82 5.10 13.07
CA TRP A 681 -23.17 4.49 11.92
C TRP A 681 -24.04 4.64 10.65
N SER A 682 -25.33 4.27 10.73
CA SER A 682 -26.26 4.41 9.61
C SER A 682 -26.48 5.86 9.17
N VAL A 683 -26.60 6.81 10.11
CA VAL A 683 -26.79 8.23 9.78
C VAL A 683 -25.54 8.84 9.15
N SER A 684 -24.35 8.60 9.71
CA SER A 684 -23.10 9.11 9.14
C SER A 684 -22.79 8.49 7.78
N LEU A 685 -23.02 7.18 7.61
CA LEU A 685 -22.89 6.51 6.32
C LEU A 685 -23.88 7.08 5.28
N ALA A 686 -25.16 7.26 5.66
CA ALA A 686 -26.18 7.81 4.77
C ALA A 686 -25.86 9.26 4.35
N VAL A 687 -25.46 10.12 5.30
CA VAL A 687 -25.05 11.50 5.01
C VAL A 687 -23.87 11.54 4.04
N PHE A 688 -22.86 10.69 4.26
CA PHE A 688 -21.68 10.67 3.39
C PHE A 688 -22.02 10.13 2.00
N LEU A 689 -22.76 9.03 1.90
CA LEU A 689 -23.22 8.48 0.60
C LEU A 689 -24.09 9.49 -0.17
N LEU A 690 -25.05 10.15 0.49
CA LEU A 690 -25.87 11.19 -0.14
C LEU A 690 -25.02 12.37 -0.64
N SER A 691 -24.03 12.81 0.14
CA SER A 691 -23.14 13.92 -0.28
C SER A 691 -22.23 13.58 -1.46
N MET A 692 -21.96 12.28 -1.68
CA MET A 692 -21.19 11.78 -2.82
C MET A 692 -22.05 11.46 -4.05
N PHE A 693 -23.33 11.16 -3.85
CA PHE A 693 -24.22 10.69 -4.91
C PHE A 693 -24.39 11.71 -6.04
N ASP A 694 -24.68 12.98 -5.72
CA ASP A 694 -24.85 14.02 -6.74
C ASP A 694 -23.61 14.22 -7.62
N PRO A 695 -22.39 14.52 -7.09
CA PRO A 695 -21.21 14.70 -7.93
C PRO A 695 -20.81 13.40 -8.66
N GLY A 696 -20.99 12.24 -8.03
CA GLY A 696 -20.64 10.96 -8.65
C GLY A 696 -21.57 10.56 -9.80
N MET A 697 -22.87 10.81 -9.66
CA MET A 697 -23.84 10.56 -10.74
C MET A 697 -23.70 11.54 -11.91
N VAL A 698 -23.27 12.78 -11.65
CA VAL A 698 -22.87 13.72 -12.72
C VAL A 698 -21.64 13.19 -13.44
N ASN A 699 -20.59 12.80 -12.70
CA ASN A 699 -19.37 12.26 -13.27
C ASN A 699 -19.63 11.00 -14.13
N ILE A 700 -20.37 10.01 -13.63
CA ILE A 700 -20.74 8.80 -14.38
C ILE A 700 -21.58 9.17 -15.62
N ARG A 701 -22.48 10.15 -15.52
CA ARG A 701 -23.27 10.60 -16.69
C ARG A 701 -22.38 11.20 -17.78
N GLU A 702 -21.41 12.04 -17.41
CA GLU A 702 -20.43 12.62 -18.34
C GLU A 702 -19.47 11.54 -18.92
N GLU A 703 -19.21 10.47 -18.16
CA GLU A 703 -18.42 9.33 -18.64
C GLU A 703 -19.13 8.54 -19.75
N TYR A 704 -20.40 8.16 -19.54
CA TYR A 704 -21.22 7.41 -20.49
C TYR A 704 -21.74 8.28 -21.66
N PHE A 705 -22.06 9.55 -21.42
CA PHE A 705 -22.60 10.48 -22.41
C PHE A 705 -21.67 11.70 -22.56
N PRO A 706 -20.51 11.53 -23.21
CA PRO A 706 -19.57 12.63 -23.42
C PRO A 706 -20.23 13.73 -24.28
N THR A 707 -20.41 14.91 -23.70
CA THR A 707 -20.98 16.08 -24.40
C THR A 707 -20.07 16.63 -25.50
N ARG A 708 -18.80 16.22 -25.51
CA ARG A 708 -17.80 16.54 -26.54
C ARG A 708 -17.29 15.23 -27.13
N TYR A 709 -17.76 14.89 -28.33
CA TYR A 709 -17.24 13.76 -29.10
C TYR A 709 -15.84 14.11 -29.60
N SER A 710 -14.82 13.72 -28.83
CA SER A 710 -13.42 13.93 -29.18
C SER A 710 -12.91 12.80 -30.10
N LYS A 711 -13.53 12.63 -31.28
CA LYS A 711 -12.70 12.25 -32.44
C LYS A 711 -11.82 13.48 -32.63
N SER A 712 -10.52 13.32 -32.39
CA SER A 712 -9.55 14.39 -32.58
C SER A 712 -9.73 14.93 -34.00
N GLY A 713 -10.07 16.21 -34.12
CA GLY A 713 -10.36 16.86 -35.42
C GLY A 713 -9.12 16.97 -36.30
N ASP A 714 -7.96 16.73 -35.70
CA ASP A 714 -6.70 16.40 -36.34
C ASP A 714 -6.92 15.23 -37.32
N ASP A 715 -6.85 15.54 -38.62
CA ASP A 715 -6.98 14.67 -39.80
C ASP A 715 -5.84 13.63 -39.92
N LEU A 716 -5.42 13.06 -38.80
CA LEU A 716 -4.31 12.13 -38.63
C LEU A 716 -4.45 10.90 -39.55
N ASP A 717 -5.67 10.36 -39.68
CA ASP A 717 -5.97 9.21 -40.54
C ASP A 717 -5.49 9.45 -42.00
N SER A 718 -5.77 10.65 -42.54
CA SER A 718 -5.36 11.04 -43.92
C SER A 718 -3.84 11.14 -44.08
N MET A 719 -3.14 11.61 -43.05
CA MET A 719 -1.69 11.72 -43.03
C MET A 719 -1.04 10.33 -42.94
N LEU A 720 -1.57 9.44 -42.08
CA LEU A 720 -1.08 8.07 -41.93
C LEU A 720 -1.29 7.25 -43.20
N GLU A 721 -2.44 7.40 -43.86
CA GLU A 721 -2.69 6.80 -45.19
C GLU A 721 -1.72 7.36 -46.24
N TRP A 722 -1.51 8.68 -46.29
CA TRP A 722 -0.55 9.29 -47.20
C TRP A 722 0.87 8.74 -47.00
N ILE A 723 1.35 8.62 -45.76
CA ILE A 723 2.67 8.05 -45.45
C ILE A 723 2.76 6.61 -45.95
N LYS A 724 1.74 5.80 -45.67
CA LYS A 724 1.69 4.38 -46.04
C LYS A 724 1.72 4.15 -47.56
N LEU A 725 1.08 5.04 -48.33
CA LEU A 725 0.97 4.96 -49.79
C LEU A 725 2.16 5.60 -50.54
N ASN A 726 2.73 6.69 -50.03
CA ASN A 726 3.67 7.54 -50.78
C ASN A 726 5.13 7.48 -50.30
N THR A 727 5.47 6.62 -49.34
CA THR A 727 6.85 6.46 -48.83
C THR A 727 7.35 5.02 -48.85
N GLU A 728 8.66 4.87 -49.08
CA GLU A 728 9.38 3.59 -49.01
C GLU A 728 9.42 3.05 -47.57
N ARG A 729 9.56 1.73 -47.38
CA ARG A 729 9.38 1.09 -46.05
C ARG A 729 10.46 1.46 -45.03
N ASP A 730 11.63 1.85 -45.51
CA ASP A 730 12.80 2.31 -44.77
C ASP A 730 12.85 3.84 -44.64
N ALA A 731 11.83 4.57 -45.12
CA ALA A 731 11.74 6.02 -44.97
C ALA A 731 11.71 6.41 -43.49
N VAL A 732 12.69 7.21 -43.07
CA VAL A 732 12.92 7.58 -41.65
C VAL A 732 12.14 8.83 -41.29
N PHE A 733 11.28 8.72 -40.27
CA PHE A 733 10.43 9.80 -39.79
C PHE A 733 10.90 10.37 -38.43
N ALA A 734 10.65 11.66 -38.24
CA ALA A 734 10.70 12.33 -36.94
C ALA A 734 9.54 13.32 -36.83
N GLY A 735 9.15 13.68 -35.62
CA GLY A 735 8.05 14.64 -35.43
C GLY A 735 7.55 14.77 -33.99
N PRO A 736 6.32 15.31 -33.81
CA PRO A 736 5.73 15.50 -32.50
C PRO A 736 5.61 14.19 -31.70
N VAL A 737 6.04 14.21 -30.45
CA VAL A 737 6.11 13.01 -29.58
C VAL A 737 4.74 12.40 -29.27
N ASP A 738 3.65 13.11 -29.54
CA ASP A 738 2.29 12.65 -29.33
C ASP A 738 1.77 11.72 -30.44
N ILE A 739 2.23 11.90 -31.69
CA ILE A 739 1.81 11.09 -32.84
C ILE A 739 2.92 10.22 -33.45
N ILE A 740 4.21 10.49 -33.19
CA ILE A 740 5.31 9.76 -33.85
C ILE A 740 5.30 8.25 -33.58
N GLY A 741 4.89 7.83 -32.37
CA GLY A 741 4.68 6.41 -32.04
C GLY A 741 3.51 5.78 -32.82
N THR A 742 2.45 6.56 -33.09
CA THR A 742 1.30 6.17 -33.91
C THR A 742 1.70 6.00 -35.37
N VAL A 743 2.53 6.90 -35.89
CA VAL A 743 3.12 6.79 -37.24
C VAL A 743 3.90 5.48 -37.37
N HIS A 744 4.79 5.19 -36.43
CA HIS A 744 5.54 3.92 -36.39
C HIS A 744 4.60 2.69 -36.38
N LEU A 745 3.66 2.64 -35.44
CA LEU A 745 2.71 1.53 -35.26
C LEU A 745 1.90 1.21 -36.53
N THR A 746 1.32 2.24 -37.15
CA THR A 746 0.34 2.10 -38.25
C THR A 746 1.01 1.94 -39.61
N THR A 747 2.15 2.60 -39.83
CA THR A 747 2.84 2.61 -41.12
C THR A 747 4.00 1.61 -41.20
N LYS A 748 4.50 1.12 -40.05
CA LYS A 748 5.72 0.30 -39.93
C LYS A 748 6.93 0.99 -40.59
N ARG A 749 7.13 2.28 -40.30
CA ARG A 749 8.28 3.10 -40.72
C ARG A 749 9.24 3.33 -39.55
N PRO A 750 10.56 3.40 -39.78
CA PRO A 750 11.52 3.79 -38.76
C PRO A 750 11.28 5.20 -38.21
N ILE A 751 11.38 5.36 -36.89
CA ILE A 751 11.32 6.64 -36.20
C ILE A 751 12.62 6.94 -35.43
N VAL A 752 12.88 8.23 -35.23
CA VAL A 752 14.10 8.75 -34.57
C VAL A 752 13.85 9.17 -33.11
N ASN A 753 12.65 9.65 -32.81
CA ASN A 753 12.26 10.18 -31.49
C ASN A 753 10.89 9.65 -31.06
N HIS A 754 10.65 9.57 -29.75
CA HIS A 754 9.40 9.05 -29.16
C HIS A 754 9.13 9.62 -27.77
N ALA A 755 7.96 9.28 -27.19
CA ALA A 755 7.42 9.93 -26.00
C ALA A 755 8.18 9.74 -24.67
N HIS A 756 9.10 8.78 -24.57
CA HIS A 756 9.96 8.56 -23.38
C HIS A 756 11.05 9.62 -23.22
N LEU A 757 10.62 10.86 -22.95
CA LEU A 757 11.47 12.05 -22.76
C LEU A 757 12.34 11.99 -21.51
N GLU A 758 12.04 11.10 -20.57
CA GLU A 758 12.88 10.79 -19.41
C GLU A 758 14.23 10.17 -19.78
N MET A 759 14.35 9.58 -20.98
CA MET A 759 15.61 9.00 -21.46
C MET A 759 16.46 10.09 -22.10
N ARG A 760 17.59 10.47 -21.49
CA ARG A 760 18.49 11.54 -21.99
C ARG A 760 18.77 11.50 -23.51
N GLN A 761 19.07 10.33 -24.06
CA GLN A 761 19.34 10.16 -25.50
C GLN A 761 18.12 10.51 -26.39
N ILE A 762 16.91 10.29 -25.90
CA ILE A 762 15.65 10.65 -26.57
C ILE A 762 15.31 12.12 -26.34
N ALA A 763 15.62 12.67 -25.16
CA ALA A 763 15.51 14.09 -24.88
C ALA A 763 16.38 14.91 -25.85
N GLU A 764 17.66 14.55 -26.01
CA GLU A 764 18.61 15.18 -26.94
C GLU A 764 18.15 15.06 -28.40
N ARG A 765 17.70 13.87 -28.84
CA ARG A 765 17.14 13.69 -30.20
C ARG A 765 15.87 14.51 -30.42
N THR A 766 14.96 14.53 -29.44
CA THR A 766 13.70 15.29 -29.55
C THR A 766 13.96 16.78 -29.60
N GLU A 767 14.92 17.29 -28.83
CA GLU A 767 15.36 18.68 -28.89
C GLU A 767 15.84 19.07 -30.30
N HIS A 768 16.66 18.23 -30.95
CA HIS A 768 17.08 18.44 -32.33
C HIS A 768 15.93 18.36 -33.34
N VAL A 769 14.95 17.48 -33.14
CA VAL A 769 13.74 17.41 -33.99
C VAL A 769 12.87 18.66 -33.82
N TYR A 770 12.75 19.16 -32.58
CA TYR A 770 11.91 20.30 -32.23
C TYR A 770 12.56 21.66 -32.55
N SER A 771 13.83 21.70 -32.97
CA SER A 771 14.50 22.94 -33.38
C SER A 771 13.87 23.55 -34.65
N VAL A 772 13.05 22.79 -35.37
CA VAL A 772 12.19 23.29 -36.46
C VAL A 772 11.20 24.38 -36.00
N TYR A 773 10.76 24.35 -34.74
CA TYR A 773 9.87 25.36 -34.15
C TYR A 773 10.61 26.60 -33.63
N SER A 774 11.95 26.61 -33.70
CA SER A 774 12.78 27.75 -33.30
C SER A 774 12.94 28.81 -34.40
N ARG A 775 13.73 29.85 -34.13
CA ARG A 775 14.15 30.89 -35.09
C ARG A 775 15.56 30.66 -35.67
N GLN A 776 16.12 29.46 -35.55
CA GLN A 776 17.44 29.10 -36.09
C GLN A 776 17.48 29.15 -37.62
N GLN A 777 18.69 29.24 -38.20
CA GLN A 777 18.87 29.22 -39.65
C GLN A 777 18.63 27.82 -40.23
N SER A 778 18.16 27.78 -41.49
CA SER A 778 17.84 26.54 -42.20
C SER A 778 19.04 25.59 -42.34
N SER A 779 20.27 26.12 -42.40
CA SER A 779 21.52 25.32 -42.40
C SER A 779 21.71 24.54 -41.11
N ASP A 780 21.41 25.15 -39.97
CA ASP A 780 21.73 24.60 -38.65
C ASP A 780 20.73 23.50 -38.31
N ILE A 781 19.45 23.74 -38.58
CA ILE A 781 18.37 22.76 -38.48
C ILE A 781 18.58 21.61 -39.46
N TYR A 782 19.02 21.90 -40.70
CA TYR A 782 19.38 20.86 -41.67
C TYR A 782 20.52 19.96 -41.15
N ASN A 783 21.58 20.55 -40.59
CA ASN A 783 22.70 19.80 -40.04
C ASN A 783 22.30 18.91 -38.86
N GLN A 784 21.47 19.42 -37.93
CA GLN A 784 20.94 18.65 -36.80
C GLN A 784 20.10 17.46 -37.27
N CYS A 785 19.17 17.69 -38.20
CA CYS A 785 18.33 16.61 -38.74
C CYS A 785 19.12 15.59 -39.57
N ALA A 786 20.14 16.04 -40.31
CA ALA A 786 21.02 15.17 -41.09
C ALA A 786 21.91 14.29 -40.20
N GLN A 787 22.39 14.79 -39.05
CA GLN A 787 23.11 13.98 -38.04
C GLN A 787 22.25 12.81 -37.54
N LEU A 788 20.95 13.04 -37.37
CA LEU A 788 19.97 12.02 -36.98
C LEU A 788 19.42 11.19 -38.16
N LYS A 789 19.92 11.40 -39.38
CA LYS A 789 19.48 10.73 -40.62
C LYS A 789 17.98 10.84 -40.91
N ILE A 790 17.34 11.93 -40.49
CA ILE A 790 15.92 12.20 -40.74
C ILE A 790 15.70 12.44 -42.24
N GLN A 791 14.71 11.76 -42.82
CA GLN A 791 14.32 11.96 -44.23
C GLN A 791 13.00 12.71 -44.35
N TYR A 792 12.07 12.45 -43.43
CA TYR A 792 10.75 13.07 -43.37
C TYR A 792 10.52 13.64 -41.96
N LEU A 793 10.22 14.94 -41.90
CA LEU A 793 9.90 15.64 -40.66
C LEU A 793 8.41 15.99 -40.66
N ILE A 794 7.70 15.56 -39.62
CA ILE A 794 6.31 15.95 -39.37
C ILE A 794 6.33 17.20 -38.49
N ILE A 795 5.50 18.19 -38.80
CA ILE A 795 5.33 19.41 -38.03
C ILE A 795 3.85 19.63 -37.67
N SER A 796 3.59 20.12 -36.46
CA SER A 796 2.28 20.63 -36.06
C SER A 796 2.11 22.04 -36.63
N LEU A 797 1.00 22.30 -37.33
CA LEU A 797 0.76 23.58 -38.00
C LEU A 797 0.28 24.67 -37.02
N ASP A 798 -0.44 24.27 -35.97
CA ASP A 798 -0.95 25.16 -34.91
C ASP A 798 0.18 25.88 -34.13
N GLU A 799 1.38 25.29 -34.13
CA GLU A 799 2.59 25.78 -33.46
C GLU A 799 3.46 26.68 -34.36
N CYS A 800 3.03 26.92 -35.61
CA CYS A 800 3.80 27.60 -36.66
C CYS A 800 3.22 28.97 -37.05
N THR A 801 2.66 29.69 -36.06
CA THR A 801 2.06 31.01 -36.20
C THR A 801 3.07 32.17 -36.20
N ASN A 802 4.31 31.94 -35.74
CA ASN A 802 5.32 32.97 -35.47
C ASN A 802 4.91 34.01 -34.39
N GLU A 803 3.82 33.76 -33.66
CA GLU A 803 3.32 34.59 -32.55
C GLU A 803 3.40 33.81 -31.24
N VAL A 804 3.99 34.39 -30.19
CA VAL A 804 4.02 33.78 -28.85
C VAL A 804 2.70 34.01 -28.14
N ARG A 805 1.98 32.93 -27.82
CA ARG A 805 0.65 32.97 -27.20
C ARG A 805 0.69 32.97 -25.67
N ASP A 806 1.53 32.13 -25.08
CA ASP A 806 1.77 32.01 -23.65
C ASP A 806 3.19 31.47 -23.35
N ASP A 807 3.57 31.38 -22.08
CA ASP A 807 4.90 30.91 -21.66
C ASP A 807 5.19 29.43 -22.03
N CYS A 808 4.15 28.68 -22.41
CA CYS A 808 4.21 27.26 -22.76
C CYS A 808 4.15 26.98 -24.27
N ASP A 809 4.01 28.03 -25.07
CA ASP A 809 4.16 28.03 -26.52
C ASP A 809 5.57 27.54 -26.90
N LEU A 810 5.67 26.62 -27.86
CA LEU A 810 6.96 26.07 -28.30
C LEU A 810 7.95 27.17 -28.73
N LEU A 811 7.43 28.28 -29.29
CA LEU A 811 8.24 29.42 -29.70
C LEU A 811 8.79 30.19 -28.49
N ALA A 812 8.02 30.33 -27.40
CA ALA A 812 8.47 30.98 -26.16
C ALA A 812 9.62 30.19 -25.51
N ILE A 813 9.49 28.86 -25.45
CA ILE A 813 10.51 27.96 -24.91
C ILE A 813 11.84 28.08 -25.69
N TRP A 814 11.76 28.21 -27.02
CA TRP A 814 12.95 28.44 -27.86
C TRP A 814 13.52 29.86 -27.74
N ASP A 815 12.67 30.89 -27.64
CA ASP A 815 13.09 32.28 -27.53
C ASP A 815 13.76 32.59 -26.18
N ASP A 816 13.39 31.91 -25.09
CA ASP A 816 14.12 31.93 -23.80
C ASP A 816 15.47 31.22 -23.90
N LYS A 817 15.49 30.02 -24.49
CA LYS A 817 16.71 29.21 -24.59
C LYS A 817 17.76 29.79 -25.56
N GLN A 818 17.30 30.50 -26.60
CA GLN A 818 18.15 31.02 -27.67
C GLN A 818 17.83 32.49 -28.00
N PRO A 819 18.02 33.43 -27.07
CA PRO A 819 17.59 34.83 -27.21
C PRO A 819 18.27 35.56 -28.39
N ALA A 820 19.40 35.05 -28.88
CA ALA A 820 20.09 35.58 -30.05
C ALA A 820 19.25 35.53 -31.35
N TYR A 821 18.32 34.56 -31.48
CA TYR A 821 17.53 34.38 -32.71
C TYR A 821 16.18 35.08 -32.70
N GLN A 822 15.74 35.71 -31.60
CA GLN A 822 14.44 36.38 -31.44
C GLN A 822 14.08 37.40 -32.57
N LYS A 823 15.10 37.92 -33.28
CA LYS A 823 14.94 38.87 -34.39
C LYS A 823 14.51 38.23 -35.72
N TYR A 824 14.62 36.92 -35.86
CA TYR A 824 14.30 36.19 -37.09
C TYR A 824 12.87 35.59 -37.01
N PRO A 825 12.19 35.40 -38.14
CA PRO A 825 10.92 34.67 -38.15
C PRO A 825 11.13 33.21 -37.71
N GLN A 826 10.10 32.61 -37.13
CA GLN A 826 10.06 31.19 -36.79
C GLN A 826 10.26 30.33 -38.04
N PHE A 827 11.15 29.34 -37.98
CA PHE A 827 11.55 28.56 -39.15
C PHE A 827 10.40 27.73 -39.72
N CYS A 828 9.59 27.06 -38.89
CA CYS A 828 8.45 26.30 -39.41
C CYS A 828 7.37 27.19 -40.05
N HIS A 829 7.18 28.42 -39.57
CA HIS A 829 6.34 29.40 -40.25
C HIS A 829 6.90 29.74 -41.65
N GLU A 830 8.21 29.95 -41.78
CA GLU A 830 8.84 30.14 -43.10
C GLU A 830 8.67 28.92 -44.01
N LEU A 831 8.79 27.69 -43.50
CA LEU A 831 8.56 26.44 -44.27
C LEU A 831 7.14 26.31 -44.84
N LEU A 832 6.14 26.91 -44.19
CA LEU A 832 4.76 26.85 -44.66
C LEU A 832 4.48 27.82 -45.80
N HIS A 833 5.08 29.01 -45.76
CA HIS A 833 4.81 30.12 -46.69
C HIS A 833 5.88 30.33 -47.77
N LYS A 834 7.11 29.84 -47.58
CA LYS A 834 8.26 30.05 -48.50
C LYS A 834 8.88 28.71 -48.90
N ASN A 835 9.42 28.66 -50.11
CA ASN A 835 10.24 27.52 -50.56
C ASN A 835 11.65 27.64 -49.97
N VAL A 836 11.93 26.89 -48.91
CA VAL A 836 13.27 26.83 -48.28
C VAL A 836 14.13 25.76 -48.97
N PRO A 837 15.37 26.07 -49.40
CA PRO A 837 16.29 25.06 -49.93
C PRO A 837 16.49 23.88 -48.96
N SER A 838 16.50 22.65 -49.50
CA SER A 838 16.63 21.37 -48.78
C SER A 838 15.40 20.85 -48.04
N PHE A 839 14.32 21.63 -47.96
CA PHE A 839 13.07 21.25 -47.28
C PHE A 839 11.88 21.40 -48.24
N LEU A 840 11.23 20.28 -48.58
CA LEU A 840 10.07 20.25 -49.48
C LEU A 840 8.82 19.83 -48.71
N LYS A 841 7.82 20.71 -48.65
CA LYS A 841 6.48 20.34 -48.16
C LYS A 841 5.84 19.35 -49.15
N VAL A 842 5.62 18.11 -48.70
CA VAL A 842 5.10 16.99 -49.52
C VAL A 842 3.66 16.60 -49.17
N PHE A 843 3.21 16.94 -47.96
CA PHE A 843 1.83 16.80 -47.50
C PHE A 843 1.50 17.92 -46.51
N ALA A 844 0.24 18.35 -46.47
CA ALA A 844 -0.32 19.17 -45.41
C ALA A 844 -1.84 18.93 -45.34
N ASN A 845 -2.37 18.83 -44.12
CA ASN A 845 -3.80 18.97 -43.81
C ASN A 845 -3.99 20.17 -42.86
N ASP A 846 -5.10 20.26 -42.14
CA ASP A 846 -5.38 21.41 -41.26
C ASP A 846 -4.46 21.47 -40.01
N HIS A 847 -3.90 20.34 -39.56
CA HIS A 847 -3.17 20.26 -38.28
C HIS A 847 -1.70 19.82 -38.43
N TYR A 848 -1.35 19.09 -39.49
CA TYR A 848 -0.04 18.49 -39.70
C TYR A 848 0.52 18.74 -41.10
N GLY A 849 1.81 19.09 -41.17
CA GLY A 849 2.60 19.12 -42.40
C GLY A 849 3.69 18.05 -42.40
N ILE A 850 3.99 17.47 -43.58
CA ILE A 850 5.16 16.61 -43.77
C ILE A 850 6.15 17.31 -44.70
N ILE A 851 7.38 17.45 -44.23
CA ILE A 851 8.51 18.06 -44.93
C ILE A 851 9.52 16.96 -45.28
N LYS A 852 9.76 16.74 -46.58
CA LYS A 852 10.83 15.86 -47.06
C LYS A 852 12.14 16.62 -47.13
N MET A 853 13.20 16.03 -46.56
CA MET A 853 14.55 16.57 -46.58
C MET A 853 15.36 16.00 -47.75
N PHE A 854 16.19 16.84 -48.37
CA PHE A 854 17.09 16.46 -49.46
C PHE A 854 18.51 16.91 -49.21
N SER A 855 19.50 16.10 -49.61
CA SER A 855 20.89 16.54 -49.57
C SER A 855 21.12 17.73 -50.51
N GLN A 856 21.95 18.67 -50.08
CA GLN A 856 22.29 19.86 -50.87
C GLN A 856 22.85 19.49 -52.26
N SER A 857 23.56 18.34 -52.35
CA SER A 857 24.04 17.77 -53.61
C SER A 857 22.94 17.44 -54.63
N VAL A 858 21.76 16.98 -54.19
CA VAL A 858 20.65 16.62 -55.09
C VAL A 858 20.00 17.86 -55.70
N GLN A 859 20.04 19.01 -55.01
CA GLN A 859 19.54 20.27 -55.55
C GLN A 859 20.36 20.78 -56.74
N ILE A 860 21.67 20.53 -56.77
CA ILE A 860 22.53 20.90 -57.91
C ILE A 860 22.03 20.20 -59.17
N ASN A 861 21.73 18.90 -59.08
CA ASN A 861 21.16 18.11 -60.19
C ASN A 861 19.72 18.52 -60.55
N LEU A 862 18.87 18.84 -59.56
CA LEU A 862 17.51 19.32 -59.82
C LEU A 862 17.47 20.70 -60.49
N LYS A 863 18.45 21.57 -60.20
CA LYS A 863 18.60 22.87 -60.88
C LYS A 863 19.04 22.69 -62.33
N HIS A 864 20.00 21.79 -62.58
CA HIS A 864 20.42 21.43 -63.95
C HIS A 864 19.26 20.84 -64.77
N ASN A 865 18.49 19.90 -64.23
CA ASN A 865 17.38 19.25 -64.97
C ASN A 865 16.13 20.13 -65.19
N LYS A 866 16.05 21.33 -64.58
CA LYS A 866 14.97 22.31 -64.81
C LYS A 866 15.38 23.50 -65.68
N MET A 867 16.58 23.48 -66.27
CA MET A 867 17.05 24.54 -67.19
C MET A 867 17.55 23.96 -68.53
N PRO A 868 16.65 23.62 -69.46
CA PRO A 868 16.91 23.89 -70.87
C PRO A 868 16.73 25.40 -71.08
N GLU A 869 17.83 26.11 -71.37
CA GLU A 869 17.79 27.53 -71.67
C GLU A 869 16.95 27.78 -72.94
N MET A 870 15.83 28.51 -72.81
CA MET A 870 15.26 29.23 -73.96
C MET A 870 15.99 30.55 -74.09
N SER A 871 17.11 30.53 -74.82
CA SER A 871 17.86 31.70 -75.24
C SER A 871 17.56 32.01 -76.71
N ILE A 872 16.44 32.68 -76.97
CA ILE A 872 16.13 33.50 -78.15
C ILE A 872 15.45 34.77 -77.64
#